data_AF-A0A3L7TUF1-F1
#
_entry.id   AF-A0A3L7TUF1-F1
#
_cell.length_a   1.000
_cell.length_b   1.000
_cell.length_c   1.000
_cell.angle_alpha   90.00
_cell.angle_beta   90.00
_cell.angle_gamma   90.00
#
_symmetry.space_group_name_H-M   'P 1'
#
loop_
_entity.id
_entity.type
_entity.pdbx_description
1 polymer ?
#
loop_
_entity_poly.entity_id
_entity_poly.type
_entity_poly.pdbx_seq_one_letter_code
_entity_poly.pdbx_strand_id
1 'polypeptide(L)'
;MLSFACSSAFVLALNFAQPNPSYPPAVTSALARSGANAAQIERALTEAPAKELPSMEWLVSHMPPSDLTTLDATFLLTHVHDAFTAWTSAPWHAYIDEAIYCEAILPYASTSEKRELWMSSLREKCLPMIAGATAPEQAAVLLNQKIFTAFKVQYSTKRARADQSPSESMSSGLASCTGLSILLIDACRSVGIPARFVGVPMWTDGSGNHSWVEIYDGSSWHYTGAAEPTGDALDQGWFSARAAGQNRTKPEYAIYATTWRDTGVVFPMVFDSTRATTNAIDVTDRYLGKAPAIPAGYTLVSLDVREGNTVTSPRVERVVRCIDANGTELARGSSKSERFDTNDHLELPLPIGQPITIMLDPPVDGSETTLTLSANGLISTMLFVPARVQAGEDDKDNKDAIAEQKTRARPITARVSEFLEKGSVRGISKEFFATEALTKVQCEKLEPKLVSDYLRELTKENKAEFDSKILEASGAKMPFWYAVYGDKPKSGRSLYISMHGGGGAPAQVNDGQWENQKKLYTPKEGVYCAPRAPTDTWNLWHQGHIDPLFAKLIVDMMLFESVDPNRVYIMGYSAGGDGVYQLAPRMADYLAAAAMMAGHPNETKPDGLRNLPFTLHMGGEDKSFDRNQIGRNWKVLLDELSAKDVGGYPHEVVIHEGKGHWMDREDAVAVPWMARYTRNLRPTKVIWLQDDVTSPRFYWLMNPAPKGGQRVEVVREGQVITIVESTDIETLVIRLDDSMLDLSKPVVVKALLKAAVEGDPSQNAVVLFEGIAPRTLSTMARTLIERSDATGIFTAEITVKLPTAAPAPQP
;
A
#
# COMPACT_ATOMS: atom_id res chain seq x y z
N MET A 1 10.16 48.57 -42.86
CA MET A 1 10.43 49.62 -41.86
C MET A 1 9.13 49.99 -41.17
N LEU A 2 9.10 49.76 -39.84
CA LEU A 2 8.53 50.63 -38.79
C LEU A 2 7.11 51.22 -38.96
N SER A 3 6.30 51.44 -37.94
CA SER A 3 6.21 51.11 -36.51
C SER A 3 5.00 51.93 -36.02
N PHE A 4 4.15 51.33 -35.19
CA PHE A 4 3.33 51.88 -34.09
C PHE A 4 2.90 53.38 -34.07
N ALA A 5 1.62 53.64 -33.76
CA ALA A 5 1.15 53.95 -32.39
C ALA A 5 -0.23 54.66 -32.33
N CYS A 6 -1.11 54.19 -31.44
CA CYS A 6 -2.02 54.94 -30.53
C CYS A 6 -2.87 53.91 -29.77
N SER A 7 -2.70 53.63 -28.48
CA SER A 7 -2.86 54.43 -27.26
C SER A 7 -4.24 54.28 -26.60
N SER A 8 -4.20 54.04 -25.27
CA SER A 8 -5.26 54.08 -24.24
C SER A 8 -5.93 52.73 -23.96
N ALA A 9 -6.04 52.22 -22.72
CA ALA A 9 -6.19 52.92 -21.45
C ALA A 9 -5.59 52.12 -20.27
N PHE A 10 -4.98 52.86 -19.34
CA PHE A 10 -4.58 52.43 -18.01
C PHE A 10 -5.57 53.07 -17.02
N VAL A 11 -6.33 52.27 -16.28
CA VAL A 11 -7.02 52.71 -15.06
C VAL A 11 -6.82 51.63 -14.00
N LEU A 12 -6.27 52.10 -12.87
CA LEU A 12 -6.07 51.40 -11.61
C LEU A 12 -7.33 50.69 -11.10
N ALA A 13 -7.14 49.48 -10.59
CA ALA A 13 -7.79 49.04 -9.36
C ALA A 13 -6.74 48.28 -8.51
N LEU A 14 -6.02 49.03 -7.68
CA LEU A 14 -5.25 48.54 -6.55
C LEU A 14 -6.13 48.66 -5.29
N ASN A 15 -6.00 47.68 -4.41
CA ASN A 15 -6.51 47.54 -3.04
C ASN A 15 -7.90 46.91 -2.83
N PHE A 16 -7.88 45.60 -2.58
CA PHE A 16 -8.16 45.07 -1.23
C PHE A 16 -7.12 43.99 -0.87
N ALA A 17 -5.88 44.40 -0.59
CA ALA A 17 -5.09 43.68 0.40
C ALA A 17 -5.47 44.30 1.75
N GLN A 18 -6.45 43.69 2.42
CA GLN A 18 -6.57 43.86 3.87
C GLN A 18 -5.25 43.39 4.50
N PRO A 19 -4.81 43.97 5.62
CA PRO A 19 -3.60 43.50 6.30
C PRO A 19 -3.75 42.00 6.54
N ASN A 20 -2.72 41.21 6.20
CA ASN A 20 -2.65 39.81 6.60
C ASN A 20 -3.06 39.75 8.08
N PRO A 21 -4.19 39.11 8.43
CA PRO A 21 -4.47 38.90 9.84
C PRO A 21 -3.25 38.16 10.37
N SER A 22 -2.66 38.68 11.46
CA SER A 22 -1.57 37.98 12.13
C SER A 22 -2.16 36.70 12.70
N TYR A 23 -2.19 35.64 11.90
CA TYR A 23 -2.69 34.35 12.31
C TYR A 23 -1.91 33.86 13.54
N PRO A 24 -2.53 33.06 14.42
CA PRO A 24 -1.80 32.37 15.46
C PRO A 24 -0.59 31.60 14.90
N PRO A 25 0.50 31.44 15.67
CA PRO A 25 1.70 30.73 15.18
C PRO A 25 1.42 29.31 14.65
N ALA A 26 0.47 28.60 15.25
CA ALA A 26 0.07 27.26 14.82
C ALA A 26 -0.57 27.26 13.43
N VAL A 27 -1.47 28.21 13.16
CA VAL A 27 -2.11 28.41 11.85
C VAL A 27 -1.08 28.86 10.81
N THR A 28 -0.18 29.78 11.17
CA THR A 28 0.92 30.20 10.29
C THR A 28 1.80 29.01 9.90
N SER A 29 2.12 28.13 10.86
CA SER A 29 2.88 26.90 10.62
C SER A 29 2.12 25.92 9.72
N ALA A 30 0.81 25.76 9.91
CA ALA A 30 -0.04 24.92 9.07
C ALA A 30 -0.11 25.44 7.63
N LEU A 31 -0.27 26.75 7.43
CA LEU A 31 -0.25 27.40 6.12
C LEU A 31 1.07 27.15 5.39
N ALA A 32 2.21 27.26 6.07
CA ALA A 32 3.51 26.93 5.48
C ALA A 32 3.61 25.46 5.04
N ARG A 33 3.01 24.52 5.79
CA ARG A 33 2.99 23.08 5.45
C ARG A 33 1.99 22.71 4.34
N SER A 34 1.01 23.56 4.05
CA SER A 34 -0.03 23.30 3.05
C SER A 34 0.47 23.38 1.59
N GLY A 35 1.64 23.96 1.35
CA GLY A 35 2.28 24.01 0.03
C GLY A 35 1.39 24.71 -1.01
N ALA A 36 1.17 24.06 -2.16
CA ALA A 36 0.33 24.59 -3.23
C ALA A 36 -1.15 24.79 -2.85
N ASN A 37 -1.61 24.17 -1.76
CA ASN A 37 -2.99 24.25 -1.28
C ASN A 37 -3.24 25.44 -0.33
N ALA A 38 -2.22 26.27 -0.03
CA ALA A 38 -2.33 27.39 0.91
C ALA A 38 -3.52 28.32 0.63
N ALA A 39 -3.81 28.62 -0.63
CA ALA A 39 -4.92 29.48 -1.00
C ALA A 39 -6.29 28.92 -0.58
N GLN A 40 -6.48 27.59 -0.58
CA GLN A 40 -7.71 26.97 -0.09
C GLN A 40 -7.81 27.07 1.44
N ILE A 41 -6.69 26.87 2.14
CA ILE A 41 -6.66 26.96 3.61
C ILE A 41 -6.90 28.41 4.07
N GLU A 42 -6.26 29.39 3.42
CA GLU A 42 -6.49 30.82 3.67
C GLU A 42 -7.94 31.23 3.39
N ARG A 43 -8.52 30.70 2.31
CA ARG A 43 -9.93 30.91 1.98
C ARG A 43 -10.84 30.37 3.08
N ALA A 44 -10.60 29.16 3.58
CA ALA A 44 -11.38 28.57 4.67
C ALA A 44 -11.29 29.42 5.95
N LEU A 45 -10.10 29.90 6.31
CA LEU A 45 -9.88 30.77 7.47
C LEU A 45 -10.55 32.15 7.32
N THR A 46 -10.58 32.69 6.10
CA THR A 46 -11.15 34.02 5.83
C THR A 46 -12.68 33.98 5.73
N GLU A 47 -13.23 32.94 5.13
CA GLU A 47 -14.68 32.79 4.90
C GLU A 47 -15.41 32.18 6.12
N ALA A 48 -14.70 31.61 7.09
CA ALA A 48 -15.29 31.07 8.30
C ALA A 48 -16.05 32.16 9.08
N PRO A 49 -17.33 31.93 9.46
CA PRO A 49 -18.07 32.86 10.31
C PRO A 49 -17.33 33.14 11.63
N ALA A 50 -17.43 34.37 12.16
CA ALA A 50 -16.69 34.78 13.35
C ALA A 50 -16.86 33.87 14.59
N LYS A 51 -18.01 33.19 14.72
CA LYS A 51 -18.28 32.23 15.80
C LYS A 51 -17.64 30.85 15.58
N GLU A 52 -17.35 30.51 14.33
CA GLU A 52 -16.80 29.23 13.90
C GLU A 52 -15.29 29.34 13.60
N LEU A 53 -14.76 30.56 13.51
CA LEU A 53 -13.34 30.83 13.26
C LEU A 53 -12.41 30.09 14.25
N PRO A 54 -12.65 30.07 15.58
CA PRO A 54 -11.82 29.28 16.50
C PRO A 54 -11.79 27.79 16.16
N SER A 55 -12.91 27.24 15.69
CA SER A 55 -13.01 25.85 15.25
C SER A 55 -12.21 25.61 13.96
N MET A 56 -12.28 26.54 13.00
CA MET A 56 -11.48 26.47 11.78
C MET A 56 -9.98 26.57 12.07
N GLU A 57 -9.56 27.53 12.91
CA GLU A 57 -8.16 27.70 13.31
C GLU A 57 -7.62 26.45 14.01
N TRP A 58 -8.42 25.87 14.92
CA TRP A 58 -8.07 24.63 15.60
C TRP A 58 -7.94 23.46 14.62
N LEU A 59 -8.92 23.27 13.73
CA LEU A 59 -8.93 22.19 12.75
C LEU A 59 -7.70 22.29 11.82
N VAL A 60 -7.44 23.45 11.23
CA VAL A 60 -6.29 23.69 10.35
C VAL A 60 -4.95 23.45 11.06
N SER A 61 -4.87 23.80 12.34
CA SER A 61 -3.64 23.63 13.13
C SER A 61 -3.30 22.16 13.42
N HIS A 62 -4.31 21.29 13.50
CA HIS A 62 -4.18 19.92 14.02
C HIS A 62 -4.51 18.82 13.00
N MET A 63 -5.12 19.17 11.86
CA MET A 63 -5.46 18.17 10.86
C MET A 63 -4.22 17.52 10.22
N PRO A 64 -4.34 16.27 9.72
CA PRO A 64 -3.22 15.54 9.17
C PRO A 64 -2.48 16.31 8.05
N PRO A 65 -1.14 16.17 7.92
CA PRO A 65 -0.38 16.85 6.87
C PRO A 65 -0.86 16.55 5.44
N SER A 66 -1.35 15.33 5.19
CA SER A 66 -1.96 14.96 3.90
C SER A 66 -3.20 15.78 3.58
N ASP A 67 -3.97 16.15 4.61
CA ASP A 67 -5.25 16.81 4.45
C ASP A 67 -5.03 18.32 4.24
N LEU A 68 -3.99 18.90 4.86
CA LEU A 68 -3.50 20.26 4.58
C LEU A 68 -3.16 20.50 3.10
N THR A 69 -2.67 19.49 2.41
CA THR A 69 -2.24 19.62 1.01
C THR A 69 -3.33 19.24 0.01
N THR A 70 -4.47 18.69 0.45
CA THR A 70 -5.47 18.10 -0.45
C THR A 70 -6.92 18.54 -0.22
N LEU A 71 -7.32 18.90 1.00
CA LEU A 71 -8.71 19.34 1.26
C LEU A 71 -8.91 20.78 0.82
N ASP A 72 -10.05 21.05 0.18
CA ASP A 72 -10.43 22.38 -0.28
C ASP A 72 -11.23 23.16 0.78
N ALA A 73 -11.37 24.48 0.55
CA ALA A 73 -12.08 25.36 1.47
C ALA A 73 -13.55 24.97 1.64
N THR A 74 -14.19 24.46 0.59
CA THR A 74 -15.61 24.11 0.61
C THR A 74 -15.86 22.93 1.55
N PHE A 75 -15.02 21.90 1.51
CA PHE A 75 -15.07 20.79 2.45
C PHE A 75 -14.91 21.28 3.89
N LEU A 76 -13.87 22.07 4.16
CA LEU A 76 -13.56 22.54 5.52
C LEU A 76 -14.67 23.42 6.10
N LEU A 77 -15.16 24.40 5.32
CA LEU A 77 -16.24 25.30 5.74
C LEU A 77 -17.53 24.52 6.02
N THR A 78 -17.89 23.58 5.14
CA THR A 78 -19.10 22.77 5.32
C THR A 78 -19.00 21.92 6.58
N HIS A 79 -17.86 21.25 6.80
CA HIS A 79 -17.67 20.39 7.96
C HIS A 79 -17.65 21.18 9.27
N VAL A 80 -16.90 22.29 9.32
CA VAL A 80 -16.83 23.14 10.52
C VAL A 80 -18.21 23.67 10.90
N HIS A 81 -18.99 24.13 9.91
CA HIS A 81 -20.35 24.61 10.13
C HIS A 81 -21.27 23.52 10.69
N ASP A 82 -21.22 22.33 10.10
CA ASP A 82 -22.02 21.18 10.56
C ASP A 82 -21.62 20.76 11.98
N ALA A 83 -20.32 20.73 12.29
CA ALA A 83 -19.80 20.36 13.61
C ALA A 83 -20.20 21.37 14.68
N PHE A 84 -20.04 22.65 14.38
CA PHE A 84 -20.43 23.74 15.26
C PHE A 84 -21.95 23.72 15.51
N THR A 85 -22.75 23.48 14.47
CA THR A 85 -24.20 23.32 14.58
C THR A 85 -24.56 22.11 15.43
N ALA A 86 -23.91 20.97 15.22
CA ALA A 86 -24.16 19.75 15.99
C ALA A 86 -23.89 19.96 17.48
N TRP A 87 -22.77 20.60 17.82
CA TRP A 87 -22.42 20.93 19.19
C TRP A 87 -23.37 21.93 19.84
N THR A 88 -23.61 23.08 19.21
CA THR A 88 -24.37 24.19 19.82
C THR A 88 -25.88 23.94 19.93
N SER A 89 -26.43 23.04 19.12
CA SER A 89 -27.85 22.67 19.16
C SER A 89 -28.15 21.44 20.03
N ALA A 90 -27.13 20.74 20.53
CA ALA A 90 -27.31 19.57 21.37
C ALA A 90 -27.85 19.95 22.77
N PRO A 91 -28.79 19.18 23.36
CA PRO A 91 -29.32 19.46 24.70
C PRO A 91 -28.26 19.53 25.81
N TRP A 92 -27.14 18.83 25.62
CA TRP A 92 -26.01 18.77 26.56
C TRP A 92 -24.87 19.71 26.20
N HIS A 93 -25.05 20.63 25.24
CA HIS A 93 -24.01 21.59 24.83
C HIS A 93 -23.35 22.30 26.02
N ALA A 94 -24.13 22.67 27.03
CA ALA A 94 -23.64 23.37 28.22
C ALA A 94 -22.64 22.56 29.08
N TYR A 95 -22.57 21.24 28.92
CA TYR A 95 -21.62 20.37 29.61
C TYR A 95 -20.37 20.06 28.78
N ILE A 96 -20.34 20.50 27.52
CA ILE A 96 -19.25 20.24 26.58
C ILE A 96 -18.54 21.56 26.30
N ASP A 97 -17.37 21.74 26.92
CA ASP A 97 -16.54 22.91 26.64
C ASP A 97 -15.91 22.86 25.23
N GLU A 98 -15.35 23.99 24.81
CA GLU A 98 -14.73 24.14 23.48
C GLU A 98 -13.55 23.16 23.29
N ALA A 99 -12.81 22.83 24.34
CA ALA A 99 -11.68 21.91 24.25
C ALA A 99 -12.14 20.48 23.95
N ILE A 100 -13.19 19.99 24.62
CA ILE A 100 -13.78 18.68 24.34
C ILE A 100 -14.46 18.67 22.96
N TYR A 101 -15.16 19.76 22.59
CA TYR A 101 -15.73 19.90 21.25
C TYR A 101 -14.67 19.75 20.16
N CYS A 102 -13.58 20.51 20.25
CA CYS A 102 -12.48 20.47 19.29
C CYS A 102 -11.83 19.08 19.21
N GLU A 103 -11.70 18.38 20.34
CA GLU A 103 -11.06 17.07 20.39
C GLU A 103 -11.94 15.91 19.91
N ALA A 104 -13.26 16.01 20.07
CA ALA A 104 -14.11 14.82 20.04
C ALA A 104 -15.45 14.99 19.31
N ILE A 105 -15.75 16.18 18.79
CA ILE A 105 -16.90 16.43 17.90
C ILE A 105 -16.42 16.99 16.55
N LEU A 106 -15.56 18.00 16.59
CA LEU A 106 -15.03 18.68 15.41
C LEU A 106 -14.25 17.80 14.42
N PRO A 107 -13.47 16.77 14.84
CA PRO A 107 -12.67 15.99 13.89
C PRO A 107 -13.54 15.25 12.85
N TYR A 108 -13.26 15.46 11.56
CA TYR A 108 -13.96 14.80 10.44
C TYR A 108 -13.56 13.33 10.23
N ALA A 109 -12.54 12.87 10.95
CA ALA A 109 -12.05 11.49 10.92
C ALA A 109 -11.47 11.10 12.29
N SER A 110 -11.55 9.83 12.62
CA SER A 110 -10.95 9.18 13.78
C SER A 110 -9.57 8.60 13.47
N THR A 111 -9.37 8.06 12.27
CA THR A 111 -8.15 7.37 11.84
C THR A 111 -7.80 7.71 10.37
N SER A 112 -7.54 6.70 9.55
CA SER A 112 -7.15 6.81 8.14
C SER A 112 -8.31 6.65 7.15
N GLU A 113 -9.55 6.59 7.63
CA GLU A 113 -10.73 6.43 6.80
C GLU A 113 -10.85 7.52 5.72
N LYS A 114 -11.54 7.19 4.63
CA LYS A 114 -11.81 8.14 3.56
C LYS A 114 -12.50 9.41 4.11
N ARG A 115 -12.00 10.58 3.71
CA ARG A 115 -12.59 11.87 4.11
C ARG A 115 -13.91 12.08 3.38
N GLU A 116 -14.98 12.33 4.14
CA GLU A 116 -16.32 12.58 3.60
C GLU A 116 -17.11 13.52 4.51
N LEU A 117 -18.08 14.23 3.92
CA LEU A 117 -19.01 15.09 4.65
C LEU A 117 -20.19 14.26 5.16
N TRP A 118 -19.96 13.47 6.20
CA TRP A 118 -20.95 12.56 6.78
C TRP A 118 -21.95 13.25 7.71
N MET A 119 -21.57 14.39 8.30
CA MET A 119 -22.23 14.94 9.49
C MET A 119 -23.70 15.28 9.28
N SER A 120 -24.04 16.13 8.31
CA SER A 120 -25.44 16.42 7.98
C SER A 120 -26.28 15.17 7.71
N SER A 121 -25.76 14.23 6.92
CA SER A 121 -26.49 13.03 6.50
C SER A 121 -26.73 12.03 7.64
N LEU A 122 -25.77 11.89 8.55
CA LEU A 122 -25.92 11.05 9.74
C LEU A 122 -26.81 11.74 10.76
N ARG A 123 -26.67 13.05 10.95
CA ARG A 123 -27.47 13.83 11.88
C ARG A 123 -28.97 13.69 11.59
N GLU A 124 -29.37 13.83 10.33
CA GLU A 124 -30.76 13.67 9.89
C GLU A 124 -31.35 12.31 10.30
N LYS A 125 -30.56 11.24 10.16
CA LYS A 125 -30.97 9.87 10.49
C LYS A 125 -30.91 9.58 11.99
N CYS A 126 -29.96 10.17 12.71
CA CYS A 126 -29.66 9.86 14.10
C CYS A 126 -30.51 10.65 15.10
N LEU A 127 -30.88 11.91 14.81
CA LEU A 127 -31.71 12.72 15.71
C LEU A 127 -33.03 12.04 16.12
N PRO A 128 -33.80 11.42 15.21
CA PRO A 128 -35.01 10.68 15.60
C PRO A 128 -34.74 9.48 16.52
N MET A 129 -33.55 8.86 16.41
CA MET A 129 -33.20 7.67 17.19
C MET A 129 -32.92 7.98 18.66
N ILE A 130 -32.49 9.21 18.95
CA ILE A 130 -32.17 9.69 20.30
C ILE A 130 -33.25 10.62 20.88
N ALA A 131 -34.43 10.67 20.25
CA ALA A 131 -35.52 11.52 20.71
C ALA A 131 -35.84 11.25 22.19
N GLY A 132 -35.81 12.31 23.00
CA GLY A 132 -36.06 12.23 24.44
C GLY A 132 -34.83 11.99 25.32
N ALA A 133 -33.65 11.72 24.74
CA ALA A 133 -32.41 11.68 25.51
C ALA A 133 -32.05 13.07 26.03
N THR A 134 -31.73 13.16 27.32
CA THR A 134 -31.36 14.42 27.98
C THR A 134 -29.86 14.51 28.29
N ALA A 135 -29.12 13.41 28.12
CA ALA A 135 -27.72 13.31 28.44
C ALA A 135 -26.94 12.59 27.31
N PRO A 136 -25.68 12.96 27.05
CA PRO A 136 -24.88 12.44 25.94
C PRO A 136 -24.65 10.92 26.02
N GLU A 137 -24.43 10.38 27.22
CA GLU A 137 -24.24 8.94 27.47
C GLU A 137 -25.50 8.14 27.14
N GLN A 138 -26.67 8.66 27.52
CA GLN A 138 -27.97 8.05 27.19
C GLN A 138 -28.20 8.07 25.68
N ALA A 139 -27.89 9.18 25.02
CA ALA A 139 -28.02 9.31 23.58
C ALA A 139 -27.07 8.34 22.84
N ALA A 140 -25.83 8.19 23.30
CA ALA A 140 -24.86 7.26 22.71
C ALA A 140 -25.30 5.80 22.83
N VAL A 141 -25.83 5.40 23.98
CA VAL A 141 -26.45 4.08 24.20
C VAL A 141 -27.55 3.83 23.18
N LEU A 142 -28.48 4.78 23.02
CA LEU A 142 -29.60 4.65 22.08
C LEU A 142 -29.12 4.53 20.62
N LEU A 143 -28.06 5.27 20.24
CA LEU A 143 -27.46 5.13 18.91
C LEU A 143 -26.87 3.74 18.73
N ASN A 144 -26.03 3.26 19.65
CA ASN A 144 -25.39 1.95 19.56
C ASN A 144 -26.43 0.81 19.45
N GLN A 145 -27.57 0.92 20.14
CA GLN A 145 -28.67 -0.04 20.06
C GLN A 145 -29.40 -0.04 18.70
N LYS A 146 -29.39 1.07 17.95
CA LYS A 146 -30.29 1.29 16.80
C LYS A 146 -29.58 1.38 15.47
N ILE A 147 -28.42 2.04 15.38
CA ILE A 147 -27.85 2.45 14.09
C ILE A 147 -27.43 1.26 13.22
N PHE A 148 -26.88 0.20 13.80
CA PHE A 148 -26.38 -0.95 13.04
C PHE A 148 -27.51 -1.73 12.38
N THR A 149 -28.63 -1.91 13.10
CA THR A 149 -29.86 -2.48 12.55
C THR A 149 -30.49 -1.56 11.51
N ALA A 150 -30.59 -0.26 11.80
CA ALA A 150 -31.20 0.73 10.91
C ALA A 150 -30.44 0.88 9.59
N PHE A 151 -29.11 0.84 9.65
CA PHE A 151 -28.22 0.96 8.50
C PHE A 151 -27.84 -0.40 7.87
N LYS A 152 -28.29 -1.51 8.46
CA LYS A 152 -28.02 -2.88 8.01
C LYS A 152 -26.53 -3.19 7.93
N VAL A 153 -25.76 -2.74 8.91
CA VAL A 153 -24.32 -2.97 9.02
C VAL A 153 -24.06 -3.99 10.11
N GLN A 154 -23.24 -5.00 9.82
CA GLN A 154 -22.82 -6.00 10.81
C GLN A 154 -21.30 -6.20 10.78
N TYR A 155 -20.76 -6.75 11.87
CA TYR A 155 -19.36 -7.16 11.89
C TYR A 155 -19.08 -8.22 10.83
N SER A 156 -17.95 -8.08 10.16
CA SER A 156 -17.42 -9.09 9.26
C SER A 156 -15.93 -8.89 9.05
N THR A 157 -15.21 -9.98 8.76
CA THR A 157 -13.85 -9.95 8.23
C THR A 157 -13.81 -9.88 6.69
N LYS A 158 -14.96 -10.03 6.02
CA LYS A 158 -15.12 -10.01 4.54
C LYS A 158 -15.26 -8.60 3.92
N ARG A 159 -15.32 -7.58 4.77
CA ARG A 159 -15.30 -6.16 4.42
C ARG A 159 -14.06 -5.77 3.59
N ALA A 160 -14.18 -4.74 2.75
CA ALA A 160 -13.13 -4.34 1.81
C ALA A 160 -11.90 -3.74 2.52
N ARG A 161 -12.13 -3.00 3.61
CA ARG A 161 -11.09 -2.36 4.42
C ARG A 161 -11.52 -2.34 5.89
N ALA A 162 -10.58 -2.31 6.83
CA ALA A 162 -10.92 -2.28 8.26
C ALA A 162 -11.45 -0.91 8.70
N ASP A 163 -10.76 0.18 8.34
CA ASP A 163 -11.08 1.58 8.62
C ASP A 163 -12.06 2.17 7.59
N GLN A 164 -13.16 1.47 7.30
CA GLN A 164 -14.18 1.99 6.38
C GLN A 164 -14.85 3.25 6.92
N SER A 165 -15.07 4.25 6.05
CA SER A 165 -15.87 5.43 6.39
C SER A 165 -17.36 5.07 6.55
N PRO A 166 -18.20 5.93 7.16
CA PRO A 166 -19.62 5.66 7.32
C PRO A 166 -20.32 5.24 6.02
N SER A 167 -20.08 5.95 4.92
CA SER A 167 -20.69 5.61 3.63
C SER A 167 -20.24 4.24 3.10
N GLU A 168 -18.96 3.88 3.27
CA GLU A 168 -18.43 2.58 2.87
C GLU A 168 -19.08 1.45 3.66
N SER A 169 -19.16 1.57 4.99
CA SER A 169 -19.78 0.56 5.87
C SER A 169 -21.29 0.41 5.62
N MET A 170 -22.01 1.53 5.46
CA MET A 170 -23.44 1.51 5.13
C MET A 170 -23.71 0.91 3.74
N SER A 171 -22.83 1.17 2.76
CA SER A 171 -22.98 0.64 1.41
C SER A 171 -22.66 -0.85 1.30
N SER A 172 -21.67 -1.35 2.04
CA SER A 172 -21.31 -2.77 2.03
C SER A 172 -22.21 -3.63 2.92
N GLY A 173 -22.79 -3.03 3.97
CA GLY A 173 -23.46 -3.74 5.06
C GLY A 173 -22.49 -4.53 5.97
N LEU A 174 -21.17 -4.36 5.76
CA LEU A 174 -20.12 -5.13 6.43
C LEU A 174 -19.02 -4.19 6.94
N ALA A 175 -18.59 -4.36 8.19
CA ALA A 175 -17.50 -3.59 8.79
C ALA A 175 -16.66 -4.44 9.76
N SER A 176 -15.40 -4.06 10.02
CA SER A 176 -14.64 -4.61 11.16
C SER A 176 -15.00 -3.87 12.45
N CYS A 177 -14.43 -4.28 13.58
CA CYS A 177 -14.51 -3.53 14.85
C CYS A 177 -14.06 -2.06 14.68
N THR A 178 -13.03 -1.80 13.87
CA THR A 178 -12.58 -0.45 13.50
C THR A 178 -13.68 0.32 12.75
N GLY A 179 -14.23 -0.23 11.66
CA GLY A 179 -15.27 0.43 10.87
C GLY A 179 -16.60 0.62 11.63
N LEU A 180 -16.99 -0.34 12.47
CA LEU A 180 -18.15 -0.20 13.36
C LEU A 180 -17.93 0.94 14.37
N SER A 181 -16.72 1.04 14.92
CA SER A 181 -16.35 2.12 15.85
C SER A 181 -16.39 3.49 15.16
N ILE A 182 -15.83 3.62 13.96
CA ILE A 182 -15.89 4.86 13.16
C ILE A 182 -17.34 5.26 12.91
N LEU A 183 -18.19 4.33 12.45
CA LEU A 183 -19.60 4.61 12.18
C LEU A 183 -20.35 5.07 13.45
N LEU A 184 -20.10 4.45 14.61
CA LEU A 184 -20.72 4.87 15.87
C LEU A 184 -20.20 6.22 16.34
N ILE A 185 -18.90 6.49 16.22
CA ILE A 185 -18.29 7.77 16.57
C ILE A 185 -18.90 8.88 15.71
N ASP A 186 -18.95 8.70 14.40
CA ASP A 186 -19.48 9.72 13.48
C ASP A 186 -20.99 9.93 13.68
N ALA A 187 -21.74 8.87 13.98
CA ALA A 187 -23.14 8.99 14.39
C ALA A 187 -23.28 9.84 15.67
N CYS A 188 -22.48 9.56 16.70
CA CYS A 188 -22.44 10.34 17.95
C CYS A 188 -22.08 11.81 17.70
N ARG A 189 -21.00 12.07 16.96
CA ARG A 189 -20.53 13.42 16.65
C ARG A 189 -21.55 14.22 15.84
N SER A 190 -22.27 13.58 14.93
CA SER A 190 -23.31 14.23 14.11
C SER A 190 -24.47 14.81 14.92
N VAL A 191 -24.72 14.27 16.11
CA VAL A 191 -25.74 14.77 17.05
C VAL A 191 -25.14 15.56 18.23
N GLY A 192 -23.85 15.86 18.19
CA GLY A 192 -23.15 16.66 19.19
C GLY A 192 -22.65 15.89 20.41
N ILE A 193 -22.57 14.56 20.37
CA ILE A 193 -22.00 13.74 21.45
C ILE A 193 -20.48 13.66 21.24
N PRO A 194 -19.64 14.04 22.23
CA PRO A 194 -18.21 13.86 22.12
C PRO A 194 -17.83 12.38 22.20
N ALA A 195 -17.24 11.88 21.13
CA ALA A 195 -16.87 10.48 20.96
C ALA A 195 -15.47 10.36 20.35
N ARG A 196 -14.71 9.35 20.77
CA ARG A 196 -13.37 9.08 20.23
C ARG A 196 -13.09 7.59 20.07
N PHE A 197 -12.22 7.29 19.12
CA PHE A 197 -11.75 5.96 18.84
C PHE A 197 -10.76 5.52 19.91
N VAL A 198 -10.92 4.28 20.37
CA VAL A 198 -9.97 3.62 21.25
C VAL A 198 -9.58 2.28 20.66
N GLY A 199 -8.31 1.94 20.74
CA GLY A 199 -7.81 0.68 20.22
C GLY A 199 -6.66 0.11 21.02
N VAL A 200 -6.54 -1.21 20.94
CA VAL A 200 -5.39 -1.97 21.41
C VAL A 200 -4.69 -2.57 20.18
N PRO A 201 -3.38 -2.32 19.95
CA PRO A 201 -2.67 -2.87 18.80
C PRO A 201 -2.51 -4.39 18.87
N MET A 202 -2.33 -4.92 20.09
CA MET A 202 -2.23 -6.34 20.38
C MET A 202 -2.69 -6.61 21.82
N TRP A 203 -3.55 -7.61 22.02
CA TRP A 203 -3.83 -8.14 23.36
C TRP A 203 -2.57 -8.77 23.97
N THR A 204 -2.40 -8.69 25.29
CA THR A 204 -1.24 -9.27 26.00
C THR A 204 -1.12 -10.79 25.84
N ASP A 205 -2.22 -11.47 25.51
CA ASP A 205 -2.28 -12.91 25.21
C ASP A 205 -1.98 -13.25 23.74
N GLY A 206 -1.73 -12.24 22.89
CA GLY A 206 -1.41 -12.42 21.47
C GLY A 206 -2.62 -12.65 20.56
N SER A 207 -3.86 -12.49 21.06
CA SER A 207 -5.10 -12.75 20.30
C SER A 207 -5.45 -11.70 19.23
N GLY A 208 -4.54 -10.80 18.89
CA GLY A 208 -4.73 -9.77 17.87
C GLY A 208 -5.17 -8.43 18.45
N ASN A 209 -5.76 -7.58 17.60
CA ASN A 209 -6.19 -6.23 17.96
C ASN A 209 -7.71 -6.17 18.23
N HIS A 210 -8.15 -5.04 18.77
CA HIS A 210 -9.56 -4.67 18.84
C HIS A 210 -9.72 -3.14 18.92
N SER A 211 -10.91 -2.65 18.58
CA SER A 211 -11.23 -1.22 18.61
C SER A 211 -12.66 -1.01 19.12
N TRP A 212 -12.84 0.03 19.92
CA TRP A 212 -14.11 0.40 20.53
C TRP A 212 -14.22 1.93 20.67
N VAL A 213 -15.28 2.39 21.33
CA VAL A 213 -15.62 3.82 21.43
C VAL A 213 -15.58 4.29 22.87
N GLU A 214 -14.98 5.46 23.10
CA GLU A 214 -15.15 6.23 24.33
C GLU A 214 -16.06 7.44 24.09
N ILE A 215 -17.00 7.66 25.01
CA ILE A 215 -18.01 8.74 25.02
C ILE A 215 -17.78 9.61 26.24
N TYR A 216 -17.82 10.93 26.08
CA TYR A 216 -17.69 11.88 27.19
C TYR A 216 -19.07 12.32 27.68
N ASP A 217 -19.33 12.19 28.99
CA ASP A 217 -20.64 12.51 29.60
C ASP A 217 -20.79 13.99 30.04
N GLY A 218 -19.72 14.79 29.92
CA GLY A 218 -19.62 16.13 30.50
C GLY A 218 -18.70 16.20 31.72
N SER A 219 -18.28 15.05 32.25
CA SER A 219 -17.38 14.93 33.40
C SER A 219 -16.24 13.94 33.15
N SER A 220 -16.53 12.79 32.54
CA SER A 220 -15.61 11.68 32.38
C SER A 220 -15.86 10.88 31.09
N TRP A 221 -14.85 10.13 30.65
CA TRP A 221 -14.98 9.22 29.51
C TRP A 221 -15.42 7.83 29.96
N HIS A 222 -16.43 7.31 29.27
CA HIS A 222 -17.00 5.97 29.42
C HIS A 222 -16.83 5.20 28.11
N TYR A 223 -16.62 3.88 28.17
CA TYR A 223 -16.44 3.08 26.95
C TYR A 223 -17.66 2.21 26.61
N THR A 224 -17.78 1.86 25.33
CA THR A 224 -18.74 0.85 24.82
C THR A 224 -18.20 0.20 23.54
N GLY A 225 -18.55 -1.08 23.33
CA GLY A 225 -18.28 -1.78 22.08
C GLY A 225 -19.25 -1.37 20.98
N ALA A 226 -18.76 -1.19 19.75
CA ALA A 226 -19.60 -0.79 18.62
C ALA A 226 -20.38 -1.99 18.06
N ALA A 227 -21.70 -1.87 17.96
CA ALA A 227 -22.64 -2.95 17.65
C ALA A 227 -22.73 -4.04 18.75
N GLU A 228 -22.28 -3.71 19.96
CA GLU A 228 -22.22 -4.61 21.11
C GLU A 228 -22.95 -3.99 22.32
N PRO A 229 -24.25 -3.64 22.20
CA PRO A 229 -24.94 -2.93 23.26
C PRO A 229 -25.06 -3.77 24.55
N THR A 230 -24.65 -3.20 25.67
CA THR A 230 -24.74 -3.77 27.03
C THR A 230 -26.00 -3.28 27.76
N GLY A 231 -27.15 -3.33 27.08
CA GLY A 231 -28.37 -2.66 27.54
C GLY A 231 -28.16 -1.16 27.62
N ASP A 232 -28.45 -0.57 28.79
CA ASP A 232 -28.29 0.86 29.05
C ASP A 232 -26.96 1.23 29.74
N ALA A 233 -26.09 0.24 29.99
CA ALA A 233 -24.83 0.44 30.69
C ALA A 233 -23.70 0.81 29.73
N LEU A 234 -22.87 1.77 30.13
CA LEU A 234 -21.53 2.00 29.59
C LEU A 234 -20.49 1.40 30.54
N ASP A 235 -19.22 1.46 30.15
CA ASP A 235 -18.09 0.84 30.85
C ASP A 235 -18.22 -0.68 30.99
N GLN A 236 -18.93 -1.31 30.05
CA GLN A 236 -19.08 -2.75 29.95
C GLN A 236 -18.86 -3.18 28.49
N GLY A 237 -18.19 -4.32 28.32
CA GLY A 237 -17.94 -4.95 27.04
C GLY A 237 -17.32 -6.33 27.25
N TRP A 238 -17.42 -7.21 26.24
CA TRP A 238 -16.79 -8.53 26.33
C TRP A 238 -15.27 -8.43 26.52
N PHE A 239 -14.66 -7.34 26.02
CA PHE A 239 -13.22 -7.08 26.11
C PHE A 239 -12.77 -6.49 27.46
N SER A 240 -13.68 -6.12 28.37
CA SER A 240 -13.34 -5.39 29.61
C SER A 240 -12.30 -6.11 30.47
N ALA A 241 -12.40 -7.44 30.60
CA ALA A 241 -11.45 -8.24 31.37
C ALA A 241 -10.05 -8.24 30.72
N ARG A 242 -9.97 -8.35 29.38
CA ARG A 242 -8.70 -8.30 28.65
C ARG A 242 -8.06 -6.92 28.73
N ALA A 243 -8.87 -5.87 28.57
CA ALA A 243 -8.42 -4.48 28.69
C ALA A 243 -7.81 -4.19 30.07
N ALA A 244 -8.36 -4.77 31.14
CA ALA A 244 -7.81 -4.62 32.48
C ALA A 244 -6.44 -5.28 32.70
N GLY A 245 -6.05 -6.24 31.83
CA GLY A 245 -4.76 -6.92 31.87
C GLY A 245 -3.68 -6.28 30.99
N GLN A 246 -3.99 -5.19 30.29
CA GLN A 246 -3.08 -4.56 29.34
C GLN A 246 -1.91 -3.85 30.01
N ASN A 247 -0.81 -3.69 29.25
CA ASN A 247 0.47 -3.25 29.80
C ASN A 247 0.97 -1.98 29.11
N ARG A 248 0.83 -0.85 29.81
CA ARG A 248 1.27 0.46 29.32
C ARG A 248 2.78 0.58 29.08
N THR A 249 3.60 -0.24 29.72
CA THR A 249 5.08 -0.18 29.57
C THR A 249 5.55 -0.75 28.24
N LYS A 250 4.66 -1.44 27.52
CA LYS A 250 4.92 -2.04 26.21
C LYS A 250 3.93 -1.45 25.21
N PRO A 251 4.37 -0.54 24.32
CA PRO A 251 3.48 0.17 23.40
C PRO A 251 2.56 -0.75 22.58
N GLU A 252 3.02 -1.94 22.21
CA GLU A 252 2.22 -2.94 21.48
C GLU A 252 1.02 -3.47 22.29
N TYR A 253 1.08 -3.41 23.63
CA TYR A 253 0.07 -3.88 24.56
C TYR A 253 -0.63 -2.75 25.33
N ALA A 254 -0.37 -1.48 24.99
CA ALA A 254 -1.06 -0.35 25.59
C ALA A 254 -2.41 -0.11 24.89
N ILE A 255 -3.29 0.63 25.57
CA ILE A 255 -4.58 1.07 25.04
C ILE A 255 -4.49 2.55 24.71
N TYR A 256 -4.89 2.91 23.51
CA TYR A 256 -4.75 4.26 22.99
C TYR A 256 -6.08 4.84 22.54
N ALA A 257 -6.34 6.09 22.91
CA ALA A 257 -7.43 6.89 22.34
C ALA A 257 -6.86 7.86 21.30
N THR A 258 -7.43 7.90 20.10
CA THR A 258 -6.94 8.79 19.03
C THR A 258 -7.24 10.25 19.36
N THR A 259 -6.33 11.15 18.99
CA THR A 259 -6.50 12.61 19.07
C THR A 259 -5.87 13.27 17.85
N TRP A 260 -6.25 14.50 17.55
CA TRP A 260 -5.59 15.31 16.52
C TRP A 260 -4.50 16.21 17.10
N ARG A 261 -4.43 16.35 18.43
CA ARG A 261 -3.29 17.01 19.07
C ARG A 261 -2.01 16.21 18.86
N ASP A 262 -0.92 16.92 18.69
CA ASP A 262 0.41 16.32 18.79
C ASP A 262 0.74 16.14 20.28
N THR A 263 0.64 14.89 20.74
CA THR A 263 0.94 14.48 22.11
C THR A 263 2.32 13.83 22.25
N GLY A 264 3.03 13.63 21.12
CA GLY A 264 4.21 12.76 21.07
C GLY A 264 3.92 11.26 21.25
N VAL A 265 2.64 10.87 21.38
CA VAL A 265 2.19 9.47 21.50
C VAL A 265 1.39 9.11 20.26
N VAL A 266 1.65 7.92 19.71
CA VAL A 266 0.98 7.45 18.50
C VAL A 266 0.32 6.09 18.74
N PHE A 267 -0.84 5.90 18.12
CA PHE A 267 -1.51 4.61 18.02
C PHE A 267 -1.01 3.86 16.77
N PRO A 268 -0.42 2.65 16.92
CA PRO A 268 -0.06 1.80 15.79
C PRO A 268 -1.31 1.28 15.08
N MET A 269 -1.57 1.77 13.87
CA MET A 269 -2.70 1.33 13.04
C MET A 269 -2.36 0.02 12.35
N VAL A 270 -2.35 -1.08 13.11
CA VAL A 270 -2.06 -2.45 12.62
C VAL A 270 -3.01 -2.94 11.51
N PHE A 271 -4.11 -2.22 11.29
CA PHE A 271 -5.09 -2.47 10.26
C PHE A 271 -4.92 -1.62 8.98
N ASP A 272 -4.01 -0.64 8.97
CA ASP A 272 -3.67 0.18 7.80
C ASP A 272 -2.14 0.29 7.63
N SER A 273 -1.59 -0.42 6.65
CA SER A 273 -0.17 -0.41 6.35
C SER A 273 0.31 0.82 5.57
N THR A 274 -0.62 1.65 5.06
CA THR A 274 -0.31 2.88 4.29
C THR A 274 -0.16 4.11 5.18
N ARG A 275 -0.83 4.11 6.33
CA ARG A 275 -0.68 5.08 7.41
C ARG A 275 -0.48 4.31 8.71
N ALA A 276 0.78 4.05 9.05
CA ALA A 276 1.11 3.14 10.15
C ALA A 276 0.72 3.69 11.54
N THR A 277 0.49 5.01 11.68
CA THR A 277 0.24 5.66 12.96
C THR A 277 -0.73 6.83 12.87
N THR A 278 -1.42 7.09 13.98
CA THR A 278 -2.17 8.35 14.23
C THR A 278 -1.84 8.87 15.62
N ASN A 279 -1.96 10.18 15.85
CA ASN A 279 -1.74 10.77 17.17
C ASN A 279 -2.74 10.20 18.19
N ALA A 280 -2.28 9.99 19.41
CA ALA A 280 -3.06 9.32 20.43
C ALA A 280 -2.71 9.73 21.86
N ILE A 281 -3.50 9.28 22.82
CA ILE A 281 -3.26 9.38 24.25
C ILE A 281 -3.26 7.96 24.80
N ASP A 282 -2.25 7.60 25.60
CA ASP A 282 -2.26 6.37 26.38
C ASP A 282 -3.34 6.46 27.45
N VAL A 283 -4.36 5.59 27.35
CA VAL A 283 -5.49 5.52 28.27
C VAL A 283 -5.53 4.18 29.02
N THR A 284 -4.46 3.40 28.99
CA THR A 284 -4.39 2.05 29.58
C THR A 284 -4.87 2.02 31.03
N ASP A 285 -4.46 3.01 31.83
CA ASP A 285 -4.82 3.08 33.25
C ASP A 285 -6.34 3.20 33.50
N ARG A 286 -7.12 3.70 32.53
CA ARG A 286 -8.59 3.81 32.66
C ARG A 286 -9.28 2.45 32.69
N TYR A 287 -8.60 1.41 32.22
CA TYR A 287 -9.13 0.05 32.09
C TYR A 287 -8.64 -0.87 33.22
N LEU A 288 -7.61 -0.48 33.97
CA LEU A 288 -7.09 -1.26 35.11
C LEU A 288 -8.19 -1.49 36.16
N GLY A 289 -8.30 -2.72 36.64
CA GLY A 289 -9.24 -3.09 37.70
C GLY A 289 -10.72 -3.16 37.27
N LYS A 290 -11.05 -3.00 35.98
CA LYS A 290 -12.41 -3.14 35.45
C LYS A 290 -12.80 -4.57 35.04
N ALA A 291 -12.02 -5.57 35.43
CA ALA A 291 -12.36 -6.97 35.18
C ALA A 291 -13.51 -7.45 36.11
N PRO A 292 -14.48 -8.23 35.60
CA PRO A 292 -15.44 -8.92 36.46
C PRO A 292 -14.74 -9.83 37.47
N ALA A 293 -15.20 -9.84 38.72
CA ALA A 293 -14.62 -10.70 39.77
C ALA A 293 -14.91 -12.18 39.48
N ILE A 294 -13.86 -13.00 39.40
CA ILE A 294 -13.98 -14.46 39.30
C ILE A 294 -13.99 -15.02 40.74
N PRO A 295 -14.96 -15.88 41.13
CA PRO A 295 -14.97 -16.49 42.46
C PRO A 295 -13.70 -17.28 42.78
N ALA A 296 -13.29 -17.30 44.05
CA ALA A 296 -12.16 -18.11 44.49
C ALA A 296 -12.41 -19.60 44.19
N GLY A 297 -11.43 -20.26 43.58
CA GLY A 297 -11.57 -21.66 43.11
C GLY A 297 -12.25 -21.81 41.75
N TYR A 298 -12.48 -20.71 41.01
CA TYR A 298 -12.97 -20.72 39.63
C TYR A 298 -11.91 -20.13 38.69
N THR A 299 -11.98 -20.52 37.41
CA THR A 299 -11.27 -19.87 36.31
C THR A 299 -12.24 -19.62 35.16
N LEU A 300 -11.91 -18.70 34.26
CA LEU A 300 -12.73 -18.38 33.11
C LEU A 300 -12.34 -19.27 31.92
N VAL A 301 -13.34 -19.90 31.30
CA VAL A 301 -13.15 -20.73 30.11
C VAL A 301 -13.79 -20.04 28.92
N SER A 302 -12.99 -19.79 27.89
CA SER A 302 -13.41 -19.22 26.62
C SER A 302 -13.80 -20.34 25.65
N LEU A 303 -15.01 -20.24 25.09
CA LEU A 303 -15.63 -21.29 24.29
C LEU A 303 -16.01 -20.74 22.91
N ASP A 304 -15.59 -21.45 21.87
CA ASP A 304 -16.08 -21.29 20.51
C ASP A 304 -16.71 -22.57 19.97
N VAL A 305 -17.78 -22.42 19.19
CA VAL A 305 -18.46 -23.53 18.53
C VAL A 305 -18.39 -23.29 17.04
N ARG A 306 -17.95 -24.29 16.28
CA ARG A 306 -17.73 -24.18 14.83
C ARG A 306 -18.49 -25.23 14.05
N GLU A 307 -18.99 -24.85 12.90
CA GLU A 307 -19.68 -25.76 11.98
C GLU A 307 -18.69 -26.40 11.00
N GLY A 308 -18.41 -27.68 11.20
CA GLY A 308 -17.34 -28.42 10.53
C GLY A 308 -16.46 -29.13 11.55
N ASN A 309 -15.19 -29.35 11.21
CA ASN A 309 -14.22 -30.05 12.06
C ASN A 309 -12.82 -29.41 12.03
N THR A 310 -12.70 -28.17 11.57
CA THR A 310 -11.43 -27.45 11.45
C THR A 310 -11.46 -26.16 12.27
N VAL A 311 -10.30 -25.72 12.76
CA VAL A 311 -10.14 -24.42 13.45
C VAL A 311 -10.46 -23.21 12.55
N THR A 312 -10.60 -23.41 11.24
CA THR A 312 -11.01 -22.40 10.26
C THR A 312 -12.50 -22.48 9.90
N SER A 313 -13.23 -23.46 10.45
CA SER A 313 -14.66 -23.61 10.25
C SER A 313 -15.41 -22.40 10.82
N PRO A 314 -16.51 -21.96 10.20
CA PRO A 314 -17.24 -20.78 10.63
C PRO A 314 -17.78 -20.98 12.05
N ARG A 315 -17.66 -19.93 12.86
CA ARG A 315 -18.27 -19.88 14.18
C ARG A 315 -19.79 -19.88 14.07
N VAL A 316 -20.45 -20.70 14.88
CA VAL A 316 -21.90 -20.79 14.95
C VAL A 316 -22.39 -20.57 16.37
N GLU A 317 -23.55 -19.95 16.47
CA GLU A 317 -24.25 -19.81 17.75
C GLU A 317 -24.95 -21.12 18.12
N ARG A 318 -24.58 -21.65 19.27
CA ARG A 318 -25.16 -22.84 19.91
C ARG A 318 -25.17 -22.63 21.41
N VAL A 319 -26.17 -23.20 22.07
CA VAL A 319 -26.17 -23.27 23.53
C VAL A 319 -25.12 -24.29 23.94
N VAL A 320 -24.22 -23.89 24.84
CA VAL A 320 -23.21 -24.71 25.47
C VAL A 320 -23.57 -24.89 26.93
N ARG A 321 -23.45 -26.12 27.42
CA ARG A 321 -23.74 -26.54 28.78
C ARG A 321 -22.50 -27.21 29.38
N CYS A 322 -22.13 -26.82 30.59
CA CYS A 322 -21.03 -27.38 31.34
C CYS A 322 -21.57 -28.14 32.56
N ILE A 323 -21.16 -29.40 32.76
CA ILE A 323 -21.63 -30.26 33.85
C ILE A 323 -20.48 -30.87 34.65
N ASP A 324 -20.72 -31.18 35.93
CA ASP A 324 -19.80 -31.95 36.77
C ASP A 324 -19.89 -33.47 36.51
N ALA A 325 -19.07 -34.26 37.22
CA ALA A 325 -19.07 -35.73 37.14
C ALA A 325 -20.39 -36.40 37.58
N ASN A 326 -21.25 -35.69 38.31
CA ASN A 326 -22.57 -36.17 38.75
C ASN A 326 -23.70 -35.75 37.79
N GLY A 327 -23.38 -35.00 36.73
CA GLY A 327 -24.36 -34.46 35.78
C GLY A 327 -25.01 -33.15 36.20
N THR A 328 -24.54 -32.51 37.28
CA THR A 328 -25.03 -31.22 37.76
C THR A 328 -24.57 -30.11 36.82
N GLU A 329 -25.48 -29.22 36.40
CA GLU A 329 -25.14 -28.06 35.57
C GLU A 329 -24.33 -27.03 36.37
N LEU A 330 -23.12 -26.73 35.89
CA LEU A 330 -22.22 -25.74 36.47
C LEU A 330 -22.36 -24.38 35.79
N ALA A 331 -22.53 -24.36 34.47
CA ALA A 331 -22.70 -23.15 33.68
C ALA A 331 -23.38 -23.42 32.33
N ARG A 332 -23.94 -22.37 31.73
CA ARG A 332 -24.65 -22.39 30.44
C ARG A 332 -24.47 -21.05 29.74
N GLY A 333 -24.35 -21.06 28.41
CA GLY A 333 -24.40 -19.84 27.60
C GLY A 333 -24.46 -20.12 26.10
N SER A 334 -24.67 -19.08 25.29
CA SER A 334 -24.66 -19.20 23.83
C SER A 334 -23.30 -18.81 23.26
N SER A 335 -22.70 -19.68 22.43
CA SER A 335 -21.49 -19.36 21.67
C SER A 335 -21.76 -18.26 20.65
N LYS A 336 -20.72 -17.51 20.27
CA LYS A 336 -20.88 -16.44 19.26
C LYS A 336 -20.68 -16.99 17.85
N SER A 337 -21.41 -16.41 16.89
CA SER A 337 -21.24 -16.68 15.46
C SER A 337 -20.21 -15.73 14.82
N GLU A 338 -19.95 -15.88 13.52
CA GLU A 338 -19.09 -14.98 12.71
C GLU A 338 -19.56 -13.51 12.68
N ARG A 339 -20.75 -13.21 13.19
CA ARG A 339 -21.29 -11.84 13.29
C ARG A 339 -20.75 -11.05 14.47
N PHE A 340 -19.94 -11.68 15.32
CA PHE A 340 -19.27 -11.06 16.46
C PHE A 340 -17.77 -10.97 16.19
N ASP A 341 -17.08 -10.10 16.92
CA ASP A 341 -15.63 -9.98 16.82
C ASP A 341 -14.94 -11.35 16.98
N THR A 342 -13.86 -11.57 16.23
CA THR A 342 -13.08 -12.81 16.30
C THR A 342 -12.59 -13.15 17.71
N ASN A 343 -12.45 -12.13 18.56
CA ASN A 343 -12.03 -12.25 19.96
C ASN A 343 -13.20 -12.28 20.97
N ASP A 344 -14.43 -12.01 20.55
CA ASP A 344 -15.63 -12.13 21.39
C ASP A 344 -16.05 -13.60 21.45
N HIS A 345 -15.73 -14.29 22.54
CA HIS A 345 -16.08 -15.69 22.78
C HIS A 345 -17.13 -15.82 23.89
N LEU A 346 -17.76 -16.99 24.00
CA LEU A 346 -18.53 -17.31 25.18
C LEU A 346 -17.56 -17.58 26.33
N GLU A 347 -17.58 -16.74 27.36
CA GLU A 347 -16.75 -16.92 28.56
C GLU A 347 -17.61 -17.39 29.74
N LEU A 348 -17.29 -18.56 30.31
CA LEU A 348 -18.01 -19.15 31.45
C LEU A 348 -17.06 -19.36 32.64
N PRO A 349 -17.39 -18.88 33.85
CA PRO A 349 -16.62 -19.18 35.05
C PRO A 349 -16.89 -20.62 35.49
N LEU A 350 -15.84 -21.43 35.60
CA LEU A 350 -15.91 -22.84 35.92
C LEU A 350 -14.94 -23.24 37.05
N PRO A 351 -15.31 -24.19 37.93
CA PRO A 351 -14.50 -24.56 39.10
C PRO A 351 -13.21 -25.30 38.72
N ILE A 352 -12.11 -25.01 39.43
CA ILE A 352 -10.81 -25.67 39.22
C ILE A 352 -10.71 -26.99 40.00
N GLY A 353 -9.87 -27.91 39.53
CA GLY A 353 -9.49 -29.13 40.25
C GLY A 353 -10.45 -30.31 40.13
N GLN A 354 -11.57 -30.18 39.42
CA GLN A 354 -12.50 -31.27 39.13
C GLN A 354 -12.74 -31.46 37.63
N PRO A 355 -13.05 -32.68 37.16
CA PRO A 355 -13.45 -32.92 35.77
C PRO A 355 -14.77 -32.22 35.44
N ILE A 356 -14.80 -31.50 34.33
CA ILE A 356 -15.97 -30.81 33.80
C ILE A 356 -16.20 -31.28 32.37
N THR A 357 -17.42 -31.66 32.04
CA THR A 357 -17.81 -32.00 30.67
C THR A 357 -18.53 -30.81 30.04
N ILE A 358 -18.04 -30.36 28.90
CA ILE A 358 -18.59 -29.25 28.11
C ILE A 358 -19.24 -29.87 26.87
N MET A 359 -20.51 -29.54 26.64
CA MET A 359 -21.31 -30.12 25.55
C MET A 359 -22.30 -29.10 24.99
N LEU A 360 -22.84 -29.40 23.81
CA LEU A 360 -23.90 -28.60 23.20
C LEU A 360 -25.28 -28.97 23.77
N ASP A 361 -26.22 -28.02 23.75
CA ASP A 361 -27.63 -28.21 24.12
C ASP A 361 -28.54 -27.78 22.93
N PRO A 362 -29.24 -28.71 22.27
CA PRO A 362 -29.25 -30.16 22.49
C PRO A 362 -27.91 -30.83 22.09
N PRO A 363 -27.57 -31.99 22.68
CA PRO A 363 -26.32 -32.70 22.39
C PRO A 363 -26.22 -33.14 20.93
N VAL A 364 -25.01 -33.09 20.40
CA VAL A 364 -24.66 -33.63 19.07
C VAL A 364 -23.54 -34.67 19.23
N ASP A 365 -23.61 -35.80 18.53
CA ASP A 365 -22.60 -36.85 18.62
C ASP A 365 -21.19 -36.31 18.36
N GLY A 366 -20.27 -36.55 19.30
CA GLY A 366 -18.88 -36.09 19.21
C GLY A 366 -18.65 -34.60 19.55
N SER A 367 -19.66 -33.89 20.06
CA SER A 367 -19.56 -32.48 20.49
C SER A 367 -19.35 -32.28 22.00
N GLU A 368 -18.93 -33.33 22.70
CA GLU A 368 -18.58 -33.28 24.12
C GLU A 368 -17.07 -33.34 24.33
N THR A 369 -16.57 -32.56 25.28
CA THR A 369 -15.18 -32.60 25.72
C THR A 369 -15.12 -32.53 27.24
N THR A 370 -14.28 -33.37 27.84
CA THR A 370 -14.06 -33.37 29.29
C THR A 370 -12.69 -32.83 29.59
N LEU A 371 -12.62 -31.86 30.49
CA LEU A 371 -11.38 -31.20 30.89
C LEU A 371 -11.31 -30.99 32.40
N THR A 372 -10.10 -30.98 32.95
CA THR A 372 -9.84 -30.66 34.35
C THR A 372 -9.10 -29.33 34.40
N LEU A 373 -9.74 -28.31 34.98
CA LEU A 373 -9.21 -26.95 35.00
C LEU A 373 -8.15 -26.78 36.12
N SER A 374 -7.10 -26.00 35.84
CA SER A 374 -6.06 -25.63 36.82
C SER A 374 -5.98 -24.10 36.97
N ALA A 375 -5.27 -23.62 37.99
CA ALA A 375 -5.27 -22.20 38.37
C ALA A 375 -4.55 -21.24 37.41
N ASN A 376 -3.98 -21.71 36.29
CA ASN A 376 -3.11 -20.90 35.42
C ASN A 376 -3.78 -20.59 34.06
N GLY A 377 -4.23 -19.35 33.88
CA GLY A 377 -4.56 -18.73 32.57
C GLY A 377 -5.98 -18.96 32.04
N LEU A 378 -6.40 -18.10 31.10
CA LEU A 378 -7.62 -18.25 30.30
C LEU A 378 -7.52 -19.55 29.49
N ILE A 379 -8.42 -20.50 29.72
CA ILE A 379 -8.43 -21.77 28.97
C ILE A 379 -9.40 -21.61 27.80
N SER A 380 -8.89 -21.75 26.56
CA SER A 380 -9.71 -21.73 25.34
C SER A 380 -10.04 -23.16 24.92
N THR A 381 -11.31 -23.43 24.58
CA THR A 381 -11.78 -24.74 24.12
C THR A 381 -12.76 -24.59 22.97
N MET A 382 -12.63 -25.46 21.97
CA MET A 382 -13.41 -25.44 20.74
C MET A 382 -14.30 -26.67 20.64
N LEU A 383 -15.57 -26.46 20.33
CA LEU A 383 -16.53 -27.51 20.01
C LEU A 383 -16.88 -27.49 18.52
N PHE A 384 -17.17 -28.66 17.98
CA PHE A 384 -17.52 -28.83 16.58
C PHE A 384 -18.94 -29.36 16.45
N VAL A 385 -19.72 -28.80 15.52
CA VAL A 385 -20.96 -29.40 15.04
C VAL A 385 -20.75 -29.94 13.62
N PRO A 386 -21.28 -31.13 13.29
CA PRO A 386 -21.30 -31.61 11.91
C PRO A 386 -21.95 -30.57 11.00
N ALA A 387 -21.34 -30.32 9.84
CA ALA A 387 -21.90 -29.41 8.85
C ALA A 387 -23.32 -29.87 8.49
N ARG A 388 -24.32 -28.98 8.63
CA ARG A 388 -25.69 -29.31 8.23
C ARG A 388 -25.74 -29.72 6.77
N VAL A 389 -26.16 -30.95 6.49
CA VAL A 389 -26.71 -31.33 5.18
C VAL A 389 -28.13 -30.80 5.15
N GLN A 390 -28.33 -29.55 4.73
CA GLN A 390 -29.66 -28.98 4.65
C GLN A 390 -30.30 -29.31 3.29
N ALA A 391 -31.22 -30.27 3.33
CA ALA A 391 -32.30 -30.42 2.36
C ALA A 391 -33.09 -29.10 2.29
N GLY A 392 -33.48 -28.73 1.08
CA GLY A 392 -33.91 -27.36 0.75
C GLY A 392 -35.23 -26.91 1.36
N GLU A 393 -35.36 -25.60 1.49
CA GLU A 393 -36.48 -24.81 0.98
C GLU A 393 -36.10 -23.31 1.01
N ASP A 394 -36.38 -22.66 -0.12
CA ASP A 394 -36.54 -21.22 -0.40
C ASP A 394 -35.79 -20.18 0.44
N ASP A 395 -34.59 -19.79 -0.02
CA ASP A 395 -34.15 -18.40 0.05
C ASP A 395 -33.16 -18.07 -1.06
N LYS A 396 -33.29 -16.92 -1.70
CA LYS A 396 -32.44 -16.51 -2.84
C LYS A 396 -30.98 -16.32 -2.41
N ASP A 397 -30.75 -15.99 -1.14
CA ASP A 397 -29.43 -15.80 -0.53
C ASP A 397 -28.66 -17.12 -0.30
N ASN A 398 -29.36 -18.27 -0.31
CA ASN A 398 -28.77 -19.59 -0.12
C ASN A 398 -28.15 -20.17 -1.41
N LYS A 399 -28.55 -19.67 -2.60
CA LYS A 399 -27.98 -20.12 -3.87
C LYS A 399 -26.54 -19.65 -4.07
N ASP A 400 -26.23 -18.43 -3.65
CA ASP A 400 -24.90 -17.85 -3.79
C ASP A 400 -23.92 -18.45 -2.79
N ALA A 401 -24.35 -18.71 -1.55
CA ALA A 401 -23.54 -19.40 -0.55
C ALA A 401 -23.22 -20.86 -0.92
N ILE A 402 -24.20 -21.61 -1.47
CA ILE A 402 -24.00 -22.98 -1.96
C ILE A 402 -23.13 -23.00 -3.22
N ALA A 403 -23.27 -22.01 -4.11
CA ALA A 403 -22.41 -21.85 -5.28
C ALA A 403 -20.96 -21.53 -4.87
N GLU A 404 -20.75 -20.68 -3.87
CA GLU A 404 -19.43 -20.34 -3.35
C GLU A 404 -18.76 -21.54 -2.65
N GLN A 405 -19.51 -22.33 -1.88
CA GLN A 405 -19.01 -23.52 -1.19
C GLN A 405 -18.66 -24.66 -2.18
N LYS A 406 -19.48 -24.86 -3.22
CA LYS A 406 -19.13 -25.74 -4.37
C LYS A 406 -17.94 -25.21 -5.16
N THR A 407 -17.76 -23.90 -5.23
CA THR A 407 -16.59 -23.28 -5.87
C THR A 407 -15.32 -23.53 -5.08
N ARG A 408 -15.34 -23.35 -3.76
CA ARG A 408 -14.18 -23.58 -2.87
C ARG A 408 -13.66 -25.01 -2.88
N ALA A 409 -14.54 -26.01 -3.02
CA ALA A 409 -14.18 -27.43 -3.10
C ALA A 409 -13.50 -27.84 -4.42
N ARG A 410 -13.59 -27.01 -5.47
CA ARG A 410 -12.96 -27.29 -6.77
C ARG A 410 -11.45 -27.02 -6.71
N PRO A 411 -10.63 -27.74 -7.51
CA PRO A 411 -9.21 -27.44 -7.62
C PRO A 411 -8.98 -25.97 -7.95
N ILE A 412 -8.01 -25.32 -7.29
CA ILE A 412 -7.71 -23.88 -7.51
C ILE A 412 -7.57 -23.54 -9.00
N THR A 413 -6.98 -24.43 -9.80
CA THR A 413 -6.84 -24.25 -11.26
C THR A 413 -8.18 -24.11 -11.99
N ALA A 414 -9.23 -24.82 -11.56
CA ALA A 414 -10.57 -24.70 -12.13
C ALA A 414 -11.25 -23.40 -11.67
N ARG A 415 -11.13 -23.05 -10.40
CA ARG A 415 -11.71 -21.81 -9.84
C ARG A 415 -11.14 -20.56 -10.50
N VAL A 416 -9.81 -20.50 -10.65
CA VAL A 416 -9.14 -19.39 -11.35
C VAL A 416 -9.58 -19.35 -12.81
N SER A 417 -9.74 -20.51 -13.45
CA SER A 417 -10.15 -20.53 -14.86
C SER A 417 -11.54 -19.95 -15.06
N GLU A 418 -12.50 -20.35 -14.23
CA GLU A 418 -13.87 -19.84 -14.24
C GLU A 418 -13.96 -18.37 -13.82
N PHE A 419 -13.14 -17.95 -12.84
CA PHE A 419 -13.04 -16.54 -12.48
C PHE A 419 -12.61 -15.71 -13.69
N LEU A 420 -11.56 -16.11 -14.41
CA LEU A 420 -11.06 -15.38 -15.57
C LEU A 420 -11.97 -15.45 -16.81
N GLU A 421 -12.96 -16.35 -16.85
CA GLU A 421 -13.99 -16.33 -17.89
C GLU A 421 -14.94 -15.13 -17.77
N LYS A 422 -15.13 -14.61 -16.55
CA LYS A 422 -16.07 -13.53 -16.24
C LYS A 422 -15.41 -12.27 -15.67
N GLY A 423 -14.22 -12.42 -15.09
CA GLY A 423 -13.46 -11.39 -14.40
C GLY A 423 -12.17 -11.00 -15.14
N SER A 424 -11.27 -10.35 -14.42
CA SER A 424 -9.97 -9.88 -14.93
C SER A 424 -8.87 -10.31 -13.96
N VAL A 425 -7.66 -10.52 -14.49
CA VAL A 425 -6.44 -10.72 -13.69
C VAL A 425 -6.25 -9.60 -12.65
N ARG A 426 -6.68 -8.36 -12.96
CA ARG A 426 -6.64 -7.22 -12.01
C ARG A 426 -7.56 -7.39 -10.80
N GLY A 427 -8.57 -8.25 -10.89
CA GLY A 427 -9.48 -8.57 -9.79
C GLY A 427 -8.98 -9.67 -8.87
N ILE A 428 -7.94 -10.42 -9.24
CA ILE A 428 -7.47 -11.59 -8.48
C ILE A 428 -7.17 -11.26 -7.02
N SER A 429 -6.57 -10.11 -6.71
CA SER A 429 -6.21 -9.74 -5.34
C SER A 429 -7.41 -9.61 -4.39
N LYS A 430 -8.63 -9.49 -4.94
CA LYS A 430 -9.89 -9.41 -4.18
C LYS A 430 -10.52 -10.77 -3.92
N GLU A 431 -10.04 -11.81 -4.60
CA GLU A 431 -10.58 -13.17 -4.50
C GLU A 431 -10.03 -13.89 -3.26
N PHE A 432 -10.88 -14.68 -2.61
CA PHE A 432 -10.50 -15.43 -1.40
C PHE A 432 -9.34 -16.41 -1.64
N PHE A 433 -9.15 -16.86 -2.89
CA PHE A 433 -8.10 -17.81 -3.25
C PHE A 433 -6.77 -17.15 -3.63
N ALA A 434 -6.67 -15.83 -3.60
CA ALA A 434 -5.49 -15.10 -4.08
C ALA A 434 -4.22 -15.44 -3.28
N THR A 435 -4.36 -15.65 -1.98
CA THR A 435 -3.27 -15.91 -1.03
C THR A 435 -3.15 -17.38 -0.64
N GLU A 436 -3.97 -18.27 -1.20
CA GLU A 436 -3.81 -19.71 -1.01
C GLU A 436 -2.44 -20.17 -1.54
N ALA A 437 -1.75 -21.00 -0.77
CA ALA A 437 -0.45 -21.53 -1.15
C ALA A 437 -0.56 -22.46 -2.37
N LEU A 438 0.22 -22.18 -3.40
CA LEU A 438 0.27 -22.96 -4.64
C LEU A 438 1.46 -23.92 -4.64
N THR A 439 1.29 -25.06 -5.31
CA THR A 439 2.42 -25.91 -5.72
C THR A 439 3.06 -25.38 -7.00
N LYS A 440 4.31 -25.74 -7.25
CA LYS A 440 5.02 -25.42 -8.50
C LYS A 440 4.18 -25.79 -9.75
N VAL A 441 3.62 -27.00 -9.76
CA VAL A 441 2.79 -27.51 -10.86
C VAL A 441 1.51 -26.68 -11.04
N GLN A 442 0.91 -26.18 -9.95
CA GLN A 442 -0.24 -25.29 -10.05
C GLN A 442 0.13 -23.94 -10.65
N CYS A 443 1.27 -23.35 -10.25
CA CYS A 443 1.78 -22.12 -10.86
C CYS A 443 2.03 -22.29 -12.37
N GLU A 444 2.76 -23.34 -12.76
CA GLU A 444 3.06 -23.66 -14.17
C GLU A 444 1.80 -23.82 -15.02
N LYS A 445 0.73 -24.36 -14.43
CA LYS A 445 -0.57 -24.53 -15.11
C LYS A 445 -1.38 -23.23 -15.20
N LEU A 446 -1.25 -22.34 -14.21
CA LEU A 446 -2.04 -21.10 -14.13
C LEU A 446 -1.41 -19.95 -14.93
N GLU A 447 -0.09 -19.86 -14.95
CA GLU A 447 0.65 -18.74 -15.56
C GLU A 447 0.26 -18.45 -17.01
N PRO A 448 0.20 -19.44 -17.93
CA PRO A 448 -0.13 -19.17 -19.33
C PRO A 448 -1.53 -18.56 -19.50
N LYS A 449 -2.48 -18.96 -18.65
CA LYS A 449 -3.84 -18.43 -18.67
C LYS A 449 -3.91 -17.00 -18.14
N LEU A 450 -3.21 -16.71 -17.03
CA LEU A 450 -3.09 -15.34 -16.50
C LEU A 450 -2.51 -14.40 -17.55
N VAL A 451 -1.40 -14.79 -18.17
CA VAL A 451 -0.73 -14.01 -19.21
C VAL A 451 -1.67 -13.79 -20.40
N SER A 452 -2.26 -14.86 -20.94
CA SER A 452 -3.13 -14.76 -22.11
C SER A 452 -4.35 -13.87 -21.88
N ASP A 453 -5.00 -14.00 -20.72
CA ASP A 453 -6.19 -13.23 -20.39
C ASP A 453 -5.86 -11.75 -20.15
N TYR A 454 -4.79 -11.45 -19.41
CA TYR A 454 -4.35 -10.08 -19.14
C TYR A 454 -3.86 -9.35 -20.40
N LEU A 455 -3.01 -9.98 -21.21
CA LEU A 455 -2.50 -9.34 -22.44
C LEU A 455 -3.62 -9.13 -23.46
N ARG A 456 -4.64 -9.99 -23.50
CA ARG A 456 -5.82 -9.80 -24.36
C ARG A 456 -6.67 -8.61 -23.92
N GLU A 457 -6.82 -8.39 -22.62
CA GLU A 457 -7.48 -7.19 -22.07
C GLU A 457 -6.68 -5.93 -22.46
N LEU A 458 -5.37 -5.93 -22.19
CA LEU A 458 -4.50 -4.79 -22.48
C LEU A 458 -4.40 -4.46 -23.97
N THR A 459 -4.41 -5.48 -24.83
CA THR A 459 -4.47 -5.30 -26.30
C THR A 459 -5.70 -4.49 -26.72
N LYS A 460 -6.85 -4.73 -26.10
CA LYS A 460 -8.09 -3.99 -26.40
C LYS A 460 -8.03 -2.57 -25.88
N GLU A 461 -7.55 -2.38 -24.65
CA GLU A 461 -7.44 -1.08 -23.99
C GLU A 461 -6.48 -0.13 -24.73
N ASN A 462 -5.31 -0.63 -25.12
CA ASN A 462 -4.24 0.21 -25.65
C ASN A 462 -4.35 0.45 -27.17
N LYS A 463 -5.25 -0.26 -27.88
CA LYS A 463 -5.28 -0.23 -29.35
C LYS A 463 -5.48 1.18 -29.92
N ALA A 464 -6.44 1.92 -29.40
CA ALA A 464 -6.79 3.25 -29.92
C ALA A 464 -5.63 4.25 -29.72
N GLU A 465 -4.98 4.21 -28.56
CA GLU A 465 -3.83 5.04 -28.25
C GLU A 465 -2.61 4.67 -29.11
N PHE A 466 -2.29 3.38 -29.23
CA PHE A 466 -1.20 2.90 -30.07
C PHE A 466 -1.39 3.29 -31.56
N ASP A 467 -2.63 3.21 -32.06
CA ASP A 467 -2.97 3.62 -33.42
C ASP A 467 -2.81 5.13 -33.64
N SER A 468 -3.03 5.94 -32.60
CA SER A 468 -2.84 7.40 -32.66
C SER A 468 -1.38 7.81 -32.80
N LYS A 469 -0.44 6.89 -32.52
CA LYS A 469 1.02 7.13 -32.49
C LYS A 469 1.43 8.19 -31.46
N ILE A 470 0.64 8.36 -30.40
CA ILE A 470 0.91 9.24 -29.26
C ILE A 470 0.61 8.44 -28.00
N LEU A 471 1.63 8.24 -27.15
CA LEU A 471 1.46 7.62 -25.84
C LEU A 471 1.26 8.67 -24.76
N GLU A 472 0.43 8.38 -23.77
CA GLU A 472 0.21 9.23 -22.61
C GLU A 472 0.51 8.47 -21.31
N ALA A 473 1.31 9.09 -20.44
CA ALA A 473 1.53 8.63 -19.07
C ALA A 473 1.95 9.81 -18.18
N SER A 474 1.51 9.81 -16.92
CA SER A 474 1.82 10.87 -15.95
C SER A 474 1.53 12.29 -16.46
N GLY A 475 0.47 12.45 -17.26
CA GLY A 475 0.06 13.73 -17.87
C GLY A 475 0.94 14.21 -19.03
N ALA A 476 1.94 13.45 -19.45
CA ALA A 476 2.83 13.77 -20.57
C ALA A 476 2.45 12.97 -21.83
N LYS A 477 2.55 13.61 -23.00
CA LYS A 477 2.27 13.00 -24.30
C LYS A 477 3.56 12.80 -25.09
N MET A 478 3.78 11.60 -25.59
CA MET A 478 4.98 11.20 -26.34
C MET A 478 4.57 10.66 -27.72
N PRO A 479 4.61 11.50 -28.76
CA PRO A 479 4.51 11.02 -30.14
C PRO A 479 5.62 10.00 -30.43
N PHE A 480 5.32 8.97 -31.21
CA PHE A 480 6.32 8.00 -31.62
C PHE A 480 6.15 7.58 -33.08
N TRP A 481 7.25 7.18 -33.69
CA TRP A 481 7.28 6.60 -35.02
C TRP A 481 8.05 5.29 -34.96
N TYR A 482 7.69 4.31 -35.80
CA TYR A 482 8.52 3.12 -35.96
C TYR A 482 8.49 2.55 -37.38
N ALA A 483 9.51 1.75 -37.69
CA ALA A 483 9.57 0.88 -38.85
C ALA A 483 9.99 -0.53 -38.44
N VAL A 484 9.61 -1.52 -39.23
CA VAL A 484 9.92 -2.93 -38.99
C VAL A 484 10.91 -3.41 -40.05
N TYR A 485 12.00 -4.03 -39.60
CA TYR A 485 13.05 -4.57 -40.44
C TYR A 485 13.20 -6.08 -40.26
N GLY A 486 13.55 -6.76 -41.34
CA GLY A 486 13.80 -8.20 -41.36
C GLY A 486 12.60 -9.09 -41.01
N ASP A 487 12.81 -10.40 -41.13
CA ASP A 487 11.81 -11.41 -40.81
C ASP A 487 11.64 -11.57 -39.30
N LYS A 488 10.40 -11.78 -38.84
CA LYS A 488 10.09 -11.98 -37.42
C LYS A 488 10.67 -13.30 -36.91
N PRO A 489 11.56 -13.29 -35.89
CA PRO A 489 12.02 -14.52 -35.23
C PRO A 489 10.89 -15.24 -34.49
N LYS A 490 11.07 -16.55 -34.24
CA LYS A 490 10.10 -17.35 -33.45
C LYS A 490 9.90 -16.83 -32.03
N SER A 491 10.95 -16.28 -31.42
CA SER A 491 10.90 -15.71 -30.06
C SER A 491 10.20 -14.36 -29.99
N GLY A 492 9.93 -13.71 -31.13
CA GLY A 492 9.48 -12.33 -31.22
C GLY A 492 10.55 -11.42 -31.81
N ARG A 493 10.16 -10.18 -32.14
CA ARG A 493 11.05 -9.18 -32.74
C ARG A 493 11.94 -8.51 -31.72
N SER A 494 13.13 -8.10 -32.14
CA SER A 494 13.94 -7.13 -31.37
C SER A 494 13.25 -5.75 -31.39
N LEU A 495 13.47 -4.92 -30.36
CA LEU A 495 13.02 -3.51 -30.32
C LEU A 495 14.21 -2.58 -30.06
N TYR A 496 14.37 -1.57 -30.90
CA TYR A 496 15.38 -0.52 -30.75
C TYR A 496 14.68 0.82 -30.56
N ILE A 497 14.74 1.38 -29.36
CA ILE A 497 14.19 2.71 -29.03
C ILE A 497 15.31 3.73 -29.20
N SER A 498 15.14 4.66 -30.13
CA SER A 498 16.18 5.60 -30.58
C SER A 498 15.78 7.04 -30.25
N MET A 499 16.45 7.64 -29.26
CA MET A 499 16.13 8.96 -28.72
C MET A 499 16.87 10.08 -29.46
N HIS A 500 16.14 11.15 -29.80
CA HIS A 500 16.68 12.30 -30.52
C HIS A 500 17.46 13.26 -29.60
N GLY A 501 18.36 14.07 -30.18
CA GLY A 501 19.04 15.16 -29.50
C GLY A 501 18.21 16.46 -29.42
N GLY A 502 18.81 17.56 -28.96
CA GLY A 502 18.16 18.88 -28.98
C GLY A 502 17.65 19.40 -27.64
N GLY A 503 18.08 18.82 -26.51
CA GLY A 503 17.69 19.32 -25.18
C GLY A 503 17.98 20.80 -24.99
N GLY A 504 16.99 21.55 -24.49
CA GLY A 504 17.05 22.99 -24.29
C GLY A 504 16.91 23.83 -25.56
N ALA A 505 16.75 23.20 -26.73
CA ALA A 505 16.53 23.89 -27.99
C ALA A 505 15.03 24.16 -28.23
N PRO A 506 14.66 25.13 -29.09
CA PRO A 506 13.27 25.36 -29.47
C PRO A 506 12.60 24.11 -30.07
N ALA A 507 11.28 23.99 -29.91
CA ALA A 507 10.51 22.83 -30.40
C ALA A 507 10.77 22.47 -31.87
N GLN A 508 10.89 23.47 -32.75
CA GLN A 508 11.19 23.24 -34.18
C GLN A 508 12.51 22.48 -34.39
N VAL A 509 13.52 22.72 -33.54
CA VAL A 509 14.79 22.00 -33.60
C VAL A 509 14.61 20.57 -33.11
N ASN A 510 13.91 20.36 -31.99
CA ASN A 510 13.61 19.02 -31.47
C ASN A 510 12.81 18.19 -32.47
N ASP A 511 11.80 18.76 -33.11
CA ASP A 511 11.00 18.09 -34.13
C ASP A 511 11.87 17.71 -35.35
N GLY A 512 12.78 18.59 -35.76
CA GLY A 512 13.78 18.28 -36.80
C GLY A 512 14.75 17.16 -36.40
N GLN A 513 15.21 17.14 -35.14
CA GLN A 513 16.06 16.06 -34.61
C GLN A 513 15.29 14.74 -34.55
N TRP A 514 14.01 14.77 -34.19
CA TRP A 514 13.15 13.60 -34.23
C TRP A 514 13.00 13.04 -35.66
N GLU A 515 12.80 13.89 -36.67
CA GLU A 515 12.77 13.46 -38.08
C GLU A 515 14.09 12.84 -38.57
N ASN A 516 15.23 13.36 -38.11
CA ASN A 516 16.54 12.77 -38.38
C ASN A 516 16.67 11.41 -37.71
N GLN A 517 16.24 11.29 -36.45
CA GLN A 517 16.35 10.07 -35.67
C GLN A 517 15.61 8.90 -36.34
N LYS A 518 14.45 9.13 -36.95
CA LYS A 518 13.68 8.09 -37.70
C LYS A 518 14.48 7.36 -38.78
N LYS A 519 15.53 7.99 -39.31
CA LYS A 519 16.30 7.49 -40.46
C LYS A 519 17.76 7.17 -40.11
N LEU A 520 18.14 7.32 -38.83
CA LEU A 520 19.54 7.31 -38.45
C LEU A 520 20.17 5.91 -38.50
N TYR A 521 19.42 4.88 -38.07
CA TYR A 521 19.88 3.51 -38.07
C TYR A 521 18.89 2.56 -38.74
N THR A 522 19.43 1.45 -39.25
CA THR A 522 18.65 0.37 -39.86
C THR A 522 19.14 -0.95 -39.28
N PRO A 523 18.44 -1.51 -38.27
CA PRO A 523 18.80 -2.82 -37.75
C PRO A 523 18.54 -3.91 -38.79
N LYS A 524 19.27 -5.02 -38.69
CA LYS A 524 19.08 -6.20 -39.57
C LYS A 524 17.70 -6.84 -39.35
N GLU A 525 17.23 -6.84 -38.10
CA GLU A 525 15.95 -7.38 -37.67
C GLU A 525 15.42 -6.51 -36.53
N GLY A 526 14.10 -6.30 -36.50
CA GLY A 526 13.40 -5.75 -35.35
C GLY A 526 12.54 -4.52 -35.67
N VAL A 527 11.86 -4.04 -34.64
CA VAL A 527 11.16 -2.76 -34.62
C VAL A 527 12.18 -1.67 -34.27
N TYR A 528 12.36 -0.71 -35.15
CA TYR A 528 13.12 0.51 -34.88
C TYR A 528 12.14 1.63 -34.58
N CYS A 529 12.12 2.11 -33.34
CA CYS A 529 11.18 3.11 -32.83
C CYS A 529 11.91 4.39 -32.45
N ALA A 530 11.46 5.53 -32.97
CA ALA A 530 11.93 6.86 -32.59
C ALA A 530 10.80 7.62 -31.88
N PRO A 531 10.80 7.74 -30.54
CA PRO A 531 9.91 8.65 -29.83
C PRO A 531 10.36 10.12 -29.98
N ARG A 532 9.39 11.05 -29.87
CA ARG A 532 9.60 12.49 -29.69
C ARG A 532 9.45 12.78 -28.20
N ALA A 533 10.46 13.33 -27.54
CA ALA A 533 10.39 13.64 -26.12
C ALA A 533 9.17 14.53 -25.80
N PRO A 534 8.47 14.36 -24.67
CA PRO A 534 7.31 15.18 -24.36
C PRO A 534 7.64 16.67 -24.17
N THR A 535 8.87 16.98 -23.75
CA THR A 535 9.34 18.34 -23.47
C THR A 535 10.55 18.70 -24.33
N ASP A 536 10.88 19.99 -24.38
CA ASP A 536 12.03 20.54 -25.10
C ASP A 536 13.13 21.05 -24.13
N THR A 537 13.05 20.69 -22.85
CA THR A 537 13.99 21.15 -21.81
C THR A 537 15.36 20.48 -21.96
N TRP A 538 16.36 20.99 -21.24
CA TRP A 538 17.71 20.41 -21.28
C TRP A 538 17.72 18.93 -20.84
N ASN A 539 16.83 18.55 -19.92
CA ASN A 539 16.70 17.21 -19.36
C ASN A 539 15.57 16.35 -19.98
N LEU A 540 15.16 16.63 -21.22
CA LEU A 540 13.94 16.08 -21.83
C LEU A 540 13.76 14.55 -21.75
N TRP A 541 14.85 13.77 -21.69
CA TRP A 541 14.82 12.30 -21.63
C TRP A 541 15.01 11.71 -20.24
N HIS A 542 15.19 12.52 -19.20
CA HIS A 542 15.41 12.02 -17.84
C HIS A 542 14.48 12.68 -16.81
N GLN A 543 13.33 13.19 -17.26
CA GLN A 543 12.24 13.57 -16.36
C GLN A 543 11.44 12.35 -15.91
N GLY A 544 10.81 12.42 -14.73
CA GLY A 544 10.12 11.28 -14.12
C GLY A 544 8.96 10.67 -14.93
N HIS A 545 8.42 11.38 -15.93
CA HIS A 545 7.40 10.83 -16.82
C HIS A 545 7.96 9.94 -17.95
N ILE A 546 9.28 9.94 -18.19
CA ILE A 546 9.87 9.18 -19.30
C ILE A 546 9.85 7.67 -19.03
N ASP A 547 10.15 7.24 -17.80
CA ASP A 547 10.15 5.83 -17.40
C ASP A 547 8.79 5.15 -17.62
N PRO A 548 7.65 5.70 -17.11
CA PRO A 548 6.35 5.10 -17.38
C PRO A 548 5.97 5.15 -18.86
N LEU A 549 6.37 6.20 -19.60
CA LEU A 549 6.16 6.25 -21.06
C LEU A 549 6.93 5.15 -21.80
N PHE A 550 8.17 4.88 -21.41
CA PHE A 550 9.00 3.84 -22.03
C PHE A 550 8.52 2.45 -21.64
N ALA A 551 8.15 2.24 -20.36
CA ALA A 551 7.54 0.98 -19.93
C ALA A 551 6.27 0.69 -20.74
N LYS A 552 5.42 1.70 -20.95
CA LYS A 552 4.21 1.58 -21.77
C LYS A 552 4.51 1.33 -23.24
N LEU A 553 5.47 2.05 -23.84
CA LEU A 553 5.91 1.85 -25.22
C LEU A 553 6.40 0.42 -25.45
N ILE A 554 7.21 -0.12 -24.55
CA ILE A 554 7.72 -1.50 -24.64
C ILE A 554 6.57 -2.49 -24.66
N VAL A 555 5.62 -2.34 -23.73
CA VAL A 555 4.43 -3.20 -23.64
C VAL A 555 3.60 -3.12 -24.92
N ASP A 556 3.34 -1.92 -25.43
CA ASP A 556 2.56 -1.77 -26.66
C ASP A 556 3.26 -2.41 -27.88
N MET A 557 4.59 -2.30 -27.96
CA MET A 557 5.35 -2.98 -29.01
C MET A 557 5.34 -4.51 -28.86
N MET A 558 5.27 -5.04 -27.64
CA MET A 558 5.06 -6.48 -27.41
C MET A 558 3.69 -6.91 -27.93
N LEU A 559 2.64 -6.14 -27.64
CA LEU A 559 1.26 -6.45 -28.01
C LEU A 559 1.00 -6.36 -29.52
N PHE A 560 1.48 -5.29 -30.15
CA PHE A 560 1.09 -4.95 -31.53
C PHE A 560 2.15 -5.31 -32.58
N GLU A 561 3.42 -5.45 -32.19
CA GLU A 561 4.52 -5.80 -33.11
C GLU A 561 5.21 -7.13 -32.76
N SER A 562 4.66 -7.88 -31.78
CA SER A 562 5.22 -9.15 -31.31
C SER A 562 6.68 -9.01 -30.86
N VAL A 563 7.04 -7.90 -30.20
CA VAL A 563 8.38 -7.70 -29.63
C VAL A 563 8.63 -8.72 -28.52
N ASP A 564 9.83 -9.30 -28.52
CA ASP A 564 10.36 -10.12 -27.44
C ASP A 564 10.83 -9.20 -26.29
N PRO A 565 10.23 -9.29 -25.08
CA PRO A 565 10.62 -8.44 -23.95
C PRO A 565 12.07 -8.65 -23.50
N ASN A 566 12.72 -9.75 -23.92
CA ASN A 566 14.14 -9.98 -23.65
C ASN A 566 15.07 -9.46 -24.74
N ARG A 567 14.55 -8.76 -25.76
CA ARG A 567 15.32 -8.17 -26.87
C ARG A 567 14.96 -6.71 -27.09
N VAL A 568 14.83 -5.96 -26.00
CA VAL A 568 14.58 -4.52 -26.00
C VAL A 568 15.89 -3.78 -25.77
N TYR A 569 16.16 -2.79 -26.62
CA TYR A 569 17.38 -2.00 -26.63
C TYR A 569 17.02 -0.52 -26.62
N ILE A 570 17.74 0.29 -25.84
CA ILE A 570 17.65 1.76 -25.91
C ILE A 570 18.94 2.33 -26.46
N MET A 571 18.81 3.39 -27.24
CA MET A 571 19.95 4.12 -27.78
C MET A 571 19.58 5.58 -27.98
N GLY A 572 20.56 6.46 -28.04
CA GLY A 572 20.29 7.89 -28.20
C GLY A 572 21.52 8.69 -28.52
N TYR A 573 21.32 9.79 -29.24
CA TYR A 573 22.39 10.64 -29.73
C TYR A 573 22.30 12.04 -29.07
N SER A 574 23.42 12.61 -28.65
CA SER A 574 23.47 13.94 -28.01
C SER A 574 22.62 13.98 -26.73
N ALA A 575 21.63 14.87 -26.62
CA ALA A 575 20.67 14.85 -25.50
C ALA A 575 19.93 13.50 -25.36
N GLY A 576 19.74 12.76 -26.45
CA GLY A 576 19.26 11.38 -26.39
C GLY A 576 20.27 10.44 -25.75
N GLY A 577 21.58 10.69 -25.92
CA GLY A 577 22.67 10.01 -25.22
C GLY A 577 22.70 10.36 -23.74
N ASP A 578 22.44 11.63 -23.36
CA ASP A 578 22.22 12.02 -21.95
C ASP A 578 21.08 11.19 -21.35
N GLY A 579 19.98 11.02 -22.12
CA GLY A 579 18.88 10.13 -21.80
C GLY A 579 19.29 8.67 -21.59
N VAL A 580 20.18 8.12 -22.44
CA VAL A 580 20.67 6.73 -22.29
C VAL A 580 21.46 6.58 -20.99
N TYR A 581 22.36 7.52 -20.66
CA TYR A 581 23.08 7.47 -19.40
C TYR A 581 22.14 7.38 -18.22
N GLN A 582 21.08 8.18 -18.22
CA GLN A 582 20.11 8.27 -17.14
C GLN A 582 19.17 7.06 -17.09
N LEU A 583 18.61 6.64 -18.22
CA LEU A 583 17.60 5.57 -18.29
C LEU A 583 18.21 4.18 -18.18
N ALA A 584 19.42 3.93 -18.71
CA ALA A 584 20.00 2.59 -18.74
C ALA A 584 20.19 1.99 -17.34
N PRO A 585 20.73 2.70 -16.33
CA PRO A 585 20.83 2.20 -14.96
C PRO A 585 19.46 2.05 -14.29
N ARG A 586 18.52 2.98 -14.52
CA ARG A 586 17.20 3.00 -13.87
C ARG A 586 16.24 1.94 -14.42
N MET A 587 16.35 1.66 -15.72
CA MET A 587 15.50 0.72 -16.46
C MET A 587 16.24 -0.56 -16.89
N ALA A 588 17.39 -0.88 -16.29
CA ALA A 588 18.23 -2.02 -16.70
C ALA A 588 17.45 -3.35 -16.76
N ASP A 589 16.48 -3.52 -15.88
CA ASP A 589 15.63 -4.71 -15.81
C ASP A 589 14.53 -4.76 -16.91
N TYR A 590 14.44 -3.77 -17.79
CA TYR A 590 13.63 -3.80 -19.02
C TYR A 590 14.46 -4.10 -20.28
N LEU A 591 15.78 -4.03 -20.18
CA LEU A 591 16.65 -3.88 -21.33
C LEU A 591 17.59 -5.07 -21.50
N ALA A 592 17.88 -5.40 -22.75
CA ALA A 592 18.88 -6.37 -23.14
C ALA A 592 20.26 -5.74 -23.37
N ALA A 593 20.29 -4.49 -23.82
CA ALA A 593 21.49 -3.66 -23.94
C ALA A 593 21.10 -2.18 -24.12
N ALA A 594 22.08 -1.28 -23.94
CA ALA A 594 21.93 0.14 -24.18
C ALA A 594 23.15 0.73 -24.93
N ALA A 595 22.93 1.73 -25.79
CA ALA A 595 23.98 2.40 -26.55
C ALA A 595 23.91 3.92 -26.39
N MET A 596 24.93 4.52 -25.79
CA MET A 596 25.05 5.96 -25.59
C MET A 596 25.94 6.56 -26.68
N MET A 597 25.43 7.55 -27.42
CA MET A 597 26.19 8.26 -28.45
C MET A 597 26.27 9.76 -28.15
N ALA A 598 27.49 10.29 -28.04
CA ALA A 598 27.77 11.74 -27.91
C ALA A 598 27.00 12.48 -26.79
N GLY A 599 26.61 11.77 -25.73
CA GLY A 599 25.91 12.32 -24.56
C GLY A 599 26.84 12.57 -23.36
N HIS A 600 26.28 13.16 -22.33
CA HIS A 600 26.90 13.52 -21.07
C HIS A 600 26.17 12.84 -19.90
N PRO A 601 26.88 12.21 -18.95
CA PRO A 601 26.27 11.43 -17.86
C PRO A 601 25.65 12.29 -16.77
N ASN A 602 26.00 13.57 -16.68
CA ASN A 602 25.66 14.46 -15.57
C ASN A 602 26.09 13.83 -14.23
N GLU A 603 25.19 13.73 -13.25
CA GLU A 603 25.40 13.11 -11.94
C GLU A 603 25.26 11.57 -11.92
N THR A 604 24.87 10.94 -13.04
CA THR A 604 24.56 9.51 -13.06
C THR A 604 25.75 8.64 -12.69
N LYS A 605 25.47 7.57 -11.93
CA LYS A 605 26.45 6.54 -11.55
C LYS A 605 26.18 5.22 -12.29
N PRO A 606 27.23 4.41 -12.54
CA PRO A 606 27.08 3.16 -13.28
C PRO A 606 26.43 2.03 -12.46
N ASP A 607 26.14 2.19 -11.17
CA ASP A 607 25.64 1.15 -10.27
C ASP A 607 24.57 0.22 -10.89
N GLY A 608 23.54 0.79 -11.51
CA GLY A 608 22.45 0.02 -12.15
C GLY A 608 22.84 -0.72 -13.44
N LEU A 609 23.99 -0.39 -14.05
CA LEU A 609 24.50 -1.03 -15.27
C LEU A 609 25.14 -2.39 -15.03
N ARG A 610 25.30 -2.83 -13.78
CA ARG A 610 26.04 -4.06 -13.45
C ARG A 610 25.61 -5.28 -14.26
N ASN A 611 24.32 -5.41 -14.59
CA ASN A 611 23.77 -6.53 -15.37
C ASN A 611 23.37 -6.17 -16.80
N LEU A 612 23.57 -4.91 -17.23
CA LEU A 612 23.14 -4.41 -18.52
C LEU A 612 24.35 -4.19 -19.44
N PRO A 613 24.42 -4.89 -20.59
CA PRO A 613 25.35 -4.57 -21.66
C PRO A 613 25.23 -3.10 -22.08
N PHE A 614 26.29 -2.33 -21.87
CA PHE A 614 26.32 -0.89 -22.13
C PHE A 614 27.44 -0.53 -23.10
N THR A 615 27.11 0.08 -24.24
CA THR A 615 28.11 0.60 -25.17
C THR A 615 28.10 2.12 -25.22
N LEU A 616 29.29 2.70 -25.34
CA LEU A 616 29.55 4.13 -25.33
C LEU A 616 30.32 4.50 -26.58
N HIS A 617 29.78 5.42 -27.37
CA HIS A 617 30.43 5.98 -28.55
C HIS A 617 30.56 7.50 -28.41
N MET A 618 31.77 8.00 -28.55
CA MET A 618 32.09 9.41 -28.36
C MET A 618 33.10 9.90 -29.40
N GLY A 619 32.89 11.07 -29.98
CA GLY A 619 33.88 11.69 -30.87
C GLY A 619 35.10 12.17 -30.09
N GLY A 620 36.31 11.89 -30.57
CA GLY A 620 37.55 12.33 -29.93
C GLY A 620 37.69 13.85 -29.82
N GLU A 621 37.04 14.59 -30.72
CA GLU A 621 37.01 16.05 -30.76
C GLU A 621 35.70 16.67 -30.22
N ASP A 622 34.78 15.87 -29.67
CA ASP A 622 33.57 16.39 -29.01
C ASP A 622 33.87 16.96 -27.62
N LYS A 623 34.49 18.15 -27.61
CA LYS A 623 34.97 18.84 -26.40
C LYS A 623 33.87 19.60 -25.65
N SER A 624 32.66 19.67 -26.19
CA SER A 624 31.57 20.38 -25.54
C SER A 624 31.20 19.68 -24.24
N PHE A 625 31.15 20.42 -23.13
CA PHE A 625 30.91 19.89 -21.78
C PHE A 625 31.88 18.76 -21.39
N ASP A 626 33.12 18.78 -21.92
CA ASP A 626 34.14 17.76 -21.69
C ASP A 626 33.71 16.33 -22.02
N ARG A 627 32.71 16.15 -22.90
CA ARG A 627 32.13 14.85 -23.28
C ARG A 627 33.18 13.82 -23.70
N ASN A 628 34.15 14.21 -24.53
CA ASN A 628 35.23 13.33 -24.96
C ASN A 628 36.09 12.82 -23.79
N GLN A 629 36.49 13.72 -22.88
CA GLN A 629 37.28 13.37 -21.70
C GLN A 629 36.47 12.51 -20.73
N ILE A 630 35.20 12.84 -20.52
CA ILE A 630 34.29 12.07 -19.68
C ILE A 630 34.07 10.67 -20.27
N GLY A 631 33.92 10.53 -21.59
CA GLY A 631 33.84 9.24 -22.27
C GLY A 631 35.09 8.38 -22.03
N ARG A 632 36.29 8.97 -22.05
CA ARG A 632 37.54 8.28 -21.68
C ARG A 632 37.57 7.89 -20.20
N ASN A 633 37.09 8.75 -19.31
CA ASN A 633 37.02 8.43 -17.88
C ASN A 633 36.04 7.28 -17.61
N TRP A 634 34.89 7.27 -18.30
CA TRP A 634 33.92 6.18 -18.23
C TRP A 634 34.46 4.86 -18.76
N LYS A 635 35.33 4.90 -19.78
CA LYS A 635 36.07 3.71 -20.24
C LYS A 635 36.85 3.09 -19.08
N VAL A 636 37.70 3.88 -18.42
CA VAL A 636 38.51 3.41 -17.29
C VAL A 636 37.64 2.93 -16.14
N LEU A 637 36.59 3.69 -15.79
CA LEU A 637 35.66 3.33 -14.72
C LEU A 637 34.98 1.97 -14.96
N LEU A 638 34.46 1.73 -16.17
CA LEU A 638 33.80 0.48 -16.51
C LEU A 638 34.80 -0.69 -16.60
N ASP A 639 36.01 -0.46 -17.12
CA ASP A 639 37.11 -1.44 -17.11
C ASP A 639 37.44 -1.87 -15.67
N GLU A 640 37.57 -0.92 -14.75
CA GLU A 640 37.85 -1.20 -13.33
C GLU A 640 36.70 -1.91 -12.61
N LEU A 641 35.45 -1.50 -12.87
CA LEU A 641 34.27 -2.14 -12.28
C LEU A 641 34.12 -3.59 -12.77
N SER A 642 34.31 -3.84 -14.06
CA SER A 642 34.25 -5.18 -14.63
C SER A 642 35.40 -6.07 -14.14
N ALA A 643 36.60 -5.51 -13.95
CA ALA A 643 37.72 -6.25 -13.35
C ALA A 643 37.48 -6.65 -11.89
N LYS A 644 36.73 -5.85 -11.11
CA LYS A 644 36.40 -6.13 -9.70
C LYS A 644 35.18 -7.05 -9.53
N ASP A 645 34.29 -7.12 -10.53
CA ASP A 645 33.08 -7.93 -10.52
C ASP A 645 33.01 -8.77 -11.80
N VAL A 646 33.63 -9.97 -11.78
CA VAL A 646 33.75 -10.85 -12.96
C VAL A 646 32.36 -11.14 -13.56
N GLY A 647 32.17 -10.74 -14.82
CA GLY A 647 30.90 -10.89 -15.54
C GLY A 647 29.90 -9.76 -15.28
N GLY A 648 30.23 -8.81 -14.39
CA GLY A 648 29.52 -7.55 -14.21
C GLY A 648 30.00 -6.48 -15.18
N TYR A 649 29.13 -5.49 -15.40
CA TYR A 649 29.36 -4.34 -16.27
C TYR A 649 29.87 -4.71 -17.68
N PRO A 650 29.19 -5.62 -18.42
CA PRO A 650 29.57 -5.91 -19.79
C PRO A 650 29.49 -4.63 -20.63
N HIS A 651 30.61 -4.22 -21.24
CA HIS A 651 30.66 -2.93 -21.91
C HIS A 651 31.58 -2.90 -23.14
N GLU A 652 31.35 -1.91 -24.00
CA GLU A 652 32.27 -1.54 -25.07
C GLU A 652 32.29 -0.02 -25.18
N VAL A 653 33.46 0.58 -24.96
CA VAL A 653 33.63 2.04 -25.01
C VAL A 653 34.60 2.39 -26.13
N VAL A 654 34.11 3.13 -27.12
CA VAL A 654 34.82 3.54 -28.34
C VAL A 654 34.90 5.07 -28.40
N ILE A 655 36.14 5.57 -28.47
CA ILE A 655 36.40 6.97 -28.81
C ILE A 655 36.78 7.03 -30.29
N HIS A 656 35.95 7.69 -31.09
CA HIS A 656 36.16 7.88 -32.52
C HIS A 656 37.12 9.06 -32.73
N GLU A 657 38.42 8.79 -32.71
CA GLU A 657 39.45 9.82 -32.88
C GLU A 657 39.29 10.59 -34.19
N GLY A 658 39.47 11.91 -34.15
CA GLY A 658 39.26 12.79 -35.29
C GLY A 658 37.79 13.09 -35.64
N LYS A 659 36.82 12.51 -34.92
CA LYS A 659 35.39 12.85 -35.06
C LYS A 659 34.95 13.86 -34.01
N GLY A 660 34.08 14.79 -34.41
CA GLY A 660 33.44 15.73 -33.49
C GLY A 660 32.15 15.16 -32.88
N HIS A 661 31.22 16.04 -32.51
CA HIS A 661 29.92 15.64 -31.96
C HIS A 661 29.16 14.67 -32.89
N TRP A 662 29.27 14.87 -34.20
CA TRP A 662 28.81 13.93 -35.20
C TRP A 662 29.93 12.96 -35.60
N MET A 663 29.67 11.65 -35.47
CA MET A 663 30.66 10.58 -35.70
C MET A 663 30.55 9.93 -37.09
N ASP A 664 29.89 10.60 -38.05
CA ASP A 664 29.70 10.11 -39.42
C ASP A 664 29.08 8.69 -39.51
N ARG A 665 28.23 8.34 -38.54
CA ARG A 665 27.60 7.02 -38.36
C ARG A 665 28.57 5.88 -38.10
N GLU A 666 29.83 6.16 -37.76
CA GLU A 666 30.75 5.10 -37.31
C GLU A 666 30.27 4.44 -36.00
N ASP A 667 29.48 5.16 -35.20
CA ASP A 667 28.79 4.68 -34.01
C ASP A 667 27.68 3.65 -34.32
N ALA A 668 27.25 3.51 -35.59
CA ALA A 668 26.21 2.54 -35.98
C ALA A 668 26.59 1.08 -35.70
N VAL A 669 27.87 0.79 -35.45
CA VAL A 669 28.35 -0.52 -34.98
C VAL A 669 27.72 -0.94 -33.64
N ALA A 670 27.22 0.02 -32.85
CA ALA A 670 26.48 -0.24 -31.62
C ALA A 670 25.20 -1.07 -31.85
N VAL A 671 24.55 -0.94 -33.01
CA VAL A 671 23.28 -1.63 -33.31
C VAL A 671 23.48 -3.16 -33.41
N PRO A 672 24.38 -3.69 -34.26
CA PRO A 672 24.69 -5.12 -34.25
C PRO A 672 25.39 -5.57 -32.97
N TRP A 673 26.11 -4.69 -32.26
CA TRP A 673 26.69 -4.99 -30.95
C TRP A 673 25.61 -5.34 -29.92
N MET A 674 24.60 -4.47 -29.76
CA MET A 674 23.47 -4.65 -28.84
C MET A 674 22.66 -5.91 -29.18
N ALA A 675 22.45 -6.17 -30.47
CA ALA A 675 21.63 -7.29 -30.96
C ALA A 675 22.10 -8.69 -30.50
N ARG A 676 23.34 -8.80 -30.02
CA ARG A 676 23.93 -10.05 -29.51
C ARG A 676 23.43 -10.41 -28.10
N TYR A 677 22.88 -9.44 -27.38
CA TYR A 677 22.49 -9.62 -25.99
C TYR A 677 20.99 -9.87 -25.85
N THR A 678 20.66 -10.59 -24.78
CA THR A 678 19.30 -10.82 -24.31
C THR A 678 19.23 -10.44 -22.84
N ARG A 679 18.11 -9.86 -22.41
CA ARG A 679 17.91 -9.45 -21.03
C ARG A 679 17.98 -10.63 -20.07
N ASN A 680 18.62 -10.43 -18.92
CA ASN A 680 18.59 -11.36 -17.79
C ASN A 680 17.82 -10.73 -16.64
N LEU A 681 16.57 -11.14 -16.43
CA LEU A 681 15.72 -10.60 -15.35
C LEU A 681 16.02 -11.21 -13.97
N ARG A 682 16.78 -12.31 -13.93
CA ARG A 682 17.07 -13.09 -12.71
C ARG A 682 18.57 -13.19 -12.44
N PRO A 683 19.33 -12.07 -12.47
CA PRO A 683 20.76 -12.10 -12.21
C PRO A 683 21.01 -12.59 -10.78
N THR A 684 22.14 -13.25 -10.56
CA THR A 684 22.54 -13.71 -9.21
C THR A 684 22.98 -12.56 -8.32
N LYS A 685 23.37 -11.42 -8.89
CA LYS A 685 23.78 -10.22 -8.14
C LYS A 685 23.09 -8.99 -8.71
N VAL A 686 22.54 -8.17 -7.83
CA VAL A 686 21.87 -6.90 -8.16
C VAL A 686 22.53 -5.78 -7.36
N ILE A 687 22.89 -4.71 -8.06
CA ILE A 687 23.26 -3.42 -7.46
C ILE A 687 22.21 -2.43 -7.92
N TRP A 688 21.52 -1.82 -6.95
CA TRP A 688 20.42 -0.91 -7.23
C TRP A 688 20.64 0.39 -6.48
N LEU A 689 20.80 1.47 -7.25
CA LEU A 689 20.84 2.85 -6.76
C LEU A 689 19.56 3.56 -7.22
N GLN A 690 18.85 4.20 -6.29
CA GLN A 690 17.76 5.11 -6.59
C GLN A 690 18.32 6.46 -7.00
N ASP A 691 18.01 6.90 -8.20
CA ASP A 691 18.37 8.24 -8.67
C ASP A 691 17.34 9.29 -8.21
N ASP A 692 17.42 10.50 -8.72
CA ASP A 692 16.39 11.54 -8.55
C ASP A 692 15.00 11.08 -9.02
N VAL A 693 14.94 10.32 -10.11
CA VAL A 693 13.77 9.54 -10.54
C VAL A 693 13.86 8.14 -9.93
N THR A 694 12.98 7.88 -8.97
CA THR A 694 12.94 6.62 -8.23
C THR A 694 12.05 5.58 -8.89
N SER A 695 12.34 4.30 -8.61
CA SER A 695 11.50 3.16 -9.01
C SER A 695 11.18 2.29 -7.78
N PRO A 696 9.96 1.75 -7.64
CA PRO A 696 9.65 0.82 -6.56
C PRO A 696 10.19 -0.60 -6.80
N ARG A 697 10.70 -0.90 -8.01
CA ARG A 697 11.19 -2.24 -8.36
C ARG A 697 12.43 -2.21 -9.25
N PHE A 698 13.26 -3.24 -9.12
CA PHE A 698 14.42 -3.47 -9.96
C PHE A 698 14.82 -4.95 -9.95
N TYR A 699 14.79 -5.58 -11.13
CA TYR A 699 14.93 -7.04 -11.29
C TYR A 699 13.93 -7.79 -10.41
N TRP A 700 14.44 -8.57 -9.44
CA TRP A 700 13.68 -9.35 -8.47
C TRP A 700 13.64 -8.69 -7.08
N LEU A 701 13.97 -7.40 -7.00
CA LEU A 701 13.87 -6.58 -5.79
C LEU A 701 12.72 -5.58 -5.91
N MET A 702 12.10 -5.28 -4.77
CA MET A 702 11.15 -4.20 -4.62
C MET A 702 11.46 -3.40 -3.35
N ASN A 703 11.40 -2.07 -3.47
CA ASN A 703 11.45 -1.13 -2.37
C ASN A 703 10.08 -0.44 -2.31
N PRO A 704 9.27 -0.68 -1.26
CA PRO A 704 7.91 -0.12 -1.17
C PRO A 704 7.89 1.40 -0.99
N ALA A 705 8.98 2.02 -0.54
CA ALA A 705 9.08 3.45 -0.29
C ALA A 705 10.43 4.00 -0.79
N PRO A 706 10.65 4.02 -2.12
CA PRO A 706 11.95 4.40 -2.68
C PRO A 706 12.20 5.90 -2.55
N LYS A 707 13.43 6.25 -2.14
CA LYS A 707 13.93 7.62 -2.01
C LYS A 707 15.24 7.75 -2.78
N GLY A 708 15.46 8.90 -3.40
CA GLY A 708 16.70 9.19 -4.12
C GLY A 708 17.93 9.04 -3.21
N GLY A 709 19.00 8.46 -3.75
CA GLY A 709 20.25 8.18 -3.04
C GLY A 709 20.27 6.84 -2.28
N GLN A 710 19.14 6.17 -2.10
CA GLN A 710 19.12 4.82 -1.52
C GLN A 710 19.86 3.82 -2.41
N ARG A 711 20.66 2.94 -1.80
CA ARG A 711 21.43 1.91 -2.52
C ARG A 711 21.29 0.56 -1.83
N VAL A 712 21.19 -0.50 -2.61
CA VAL A 712 21.27 -1.89 -2.11
C VAL A 712 22.10 -2.77 -3.04
N GLU A 713 22.90 -3.64 -2.46
CA GLU A 713 23.62 -4.72 -3.14
C GLU A 713 23.16 -6.07 -2.59
N VAL A 714 22.63 -6.93 -3.45
CA VAL A 714 22.08 -8.24 -3.07
C VAL A 714 22.69 -9.33 -3.94
N VAL A 715 23.14 -10.41 -3.30
CA VAL A 715 23.71 -11.60 -3.94
C VAL A 715 22.86 -12.83 -3.60
N ARG A 716 22.64 -13.70 -4.58
CA ARG A 716 21.88 -14.93 -4.45
C ARG A 716 22.75 -16.12 -4.83
N GLU A 717 22.89 -17.05 -3.90
CA GLU A 717 23.68 -18.28 -4.04
C GLU A 717 22.88 -19.46 -3.46
N GLY A 718 22.43 -20.37 -4.33
CA GLY A 718 21.57 -21.49 -3.94
C GLY A 718 20.28 -21.03 -3.26
N GLN A 719 20.02 -21.53 -2.05
CA GLN A 719 18.86 -21.16 -1.21
C GLN A 719 19.10 -19.91 -0.34
N VAL A 720 20.26 -19.25 -0.49
CA VAL A 720 20.67 -18.13 0.36
C VAL A 720 20.70 -16.82 -0.43
N ILE A 721 20.11 -15.79 0.16
CA ILE A 721 20.10 -14.42 -0.37
C ILE A 721 20.79 -13.54 0.66
N THR A 722 21.87 -12.89 0.24
CA THR A 722 22.70 -12.04 1.10
C THR A 722 22.54 -10.59 0.64
N ILE A 723 22.01 -9.75 1.52
CA ILE A 723 22.08 -8.30 1.39
C ILE A 723 23.48 -7.89 1.87
N VAL A 724 24.34 -7.59 0.91
CA VAL A 724 25.75 -7.27 1.14
C VAL A 724 25.88 -5.87 1.72
N GLU A 725 25.13 -4.94 1.14
CA GLU A 725 25.10 -3.55 1.58
C GLU A 725 23.70 -2.98 1.39
N SER A 726 23.29 -2.10 2.31
CA SER A 726 22.15 -1.22 2.11
C SER A 726 22.43 0.16 2.71
N THR A 727 21.81 1.19 2.13
CA THR A 727 21.89 2.58 2.59
C THR A 727 20.48 3.16 2.59
N ASP A 728 20.01 3.57 3.78
CA ASP A 728 18.73 4.25 4.02
C ASP A 728 17.48 3.52 3.51
N ILE A 729 17.54 2.19 3.38
CA ILE A 729 16.40 1.34 3.03
C ILE A 729 15.92 0.64 4.30
N GLU A 730 14.67 0.87 4.68
CA GLU A 730 14.07 0.24 5.86
C GLU A 730 13.50 -1.15 5.55
N THR A 731 12.81 -1.27 4.42
CA THR A 731 12.13 -2.51 4.01
C THR A 731 12.54 -2.88 2.60
N LEU A 732 12.87 -4.15 2.39
CA LEU A 732 13.15 -4.72 1.08
C LEU A 732 12.26 -5.94 0.85
N VAL A 733 11.64 -6.00 -0.32
CA VAL A 733 10.86 -7.15 -0.78
C VAL A 733 11.67 -7.90 -1.83
N ILE A 734 11.83 -9.20 -1.64
CA ILE A 734 12.58 -10.10 -2.50
C ILE A 734 11.57 -10.99 -3.21
N ARG A 735 11.52 -10.90 -4.54
CA ARG A 735 10.61 -11.65 -5.42
C ARG A 735 11.29 -12.88 -5.97
N LEU A 736 10.63 -14.02 -5.91
CA LEU A 736 11.24 -15.31 -6.22
C LEU A 736 10.34 -16.18 -7.08
N ASP A 737 10.96 -17.07 -7.84
CA ASP A 737 10.28 -18.16 -8.54
C ASP A 737 11.19 -19.41 -8.60
N ASP A 738 10.60 -20.52 -9.05
CA ASP A 738 11.25 -21.82 -9.11
C ASP A 738 12.38 -21.92 -10.15
N SER A 739 12.56 -20.92 -11.01
CA SER A 739 13.72 -20.81 -11.90
C SER A 739 14.95 -20.25 -11.17
N MET A 740 14.75 -19.62 -10.02
CA MET A 740 15.81 -19.05 -9.20
C MET A 740 16.26 -20.08 -8.15
N LEU A 741 15.34 -20.62 -7.37
CA LEU A 741 15.64 -21.53 -6.27
C LEU A 741 14.50 -22.53 -6.01
N ASP A 742 14.73 -23.54 -5.19
CA ASP A 742 13.70 -24.51 -4.79
C ASP A 742 12.82 -23.92 -3.70
N LEU A 743 11.69 -23.31 -4.09
CA LEU A 743 10.72 -22.71 -3.18
C LEU A 743 9.90 -23.75 -2.39
N SER A 744 10.21 -25.05 -2.52
CA SER A 744 9.68 -26.11 -1.66
C SER A 744 10.60 -26.38 -0.47
N LYS A 745 11.77 -25.72 -0.41
CA LYS A 745 12.75 -25.79 0.67
C LYS A 745 12.89 -24.42 1.35
N PRO A 746 13.38 -24.38 2.60
CA PRO A 746 13.64 -23.12 3.28
C PRO A 746 14.58 -22.22 2.46
N VAL A 747 14.23 -20.94 2.41
CA VAL A 747 15.03 -19.85 1.84
C VAL A 747 15.59 -19.06 3.02
N VAL A 748 16.88 -18.72 2.97
CA VAL A 748 17.52 -17.90 3.98
C VAL A 748 17.83 -16.53 3.39
N VAL A 749 17.32 -15.47 4.02
CA VAL A 749 17.72 -14.09 3.72
C VAL A 749 18.54 -13.58 4.90
N LYS A 750 19.75 -13.09 4.62
CA LYS A 750 20.64 -12.52 5.63
C LYS A 750 21.21 -11.17 5.18
N ALA A 751 21.52 -10.30 6.13
CA ALA A 751 22.20 -9.03 5.88
C ALA A 751 23.55 -8.98 6.58
N LEU A 752 24.57 -8.45 5.89
CA LEU A 752 25.87 -8.18 6.50
C LEU A 752 25.82 -6.88 7.31
N LEU A 753 26.37 -6.87 8.53
CA LEU A 753 26.43 -5.67 9.36
C LEU A 753 27.63 -4.80 8.95
N LYS A 754 27.39 -3.50 8.73
CA LYS A 754 28.43 -2.51 8.37
C LYS A 754 29.48 -2.29 9.48
N ALA A 755 29.17 -2.65 10.74
CA ALA A 755 30.05 -2.48 11.90
C ALA A 755 30.92 -3.72 12.13
N ALA A 756 31.97 -3.89 11.32
CA ALA A 756 33.10 -4.76 11.66
C ALA A 756 34.34 -4.30 10.89
N VAL A 757 34.92 -3.19 11.35
CA VAL A 757 36.33 -2.92 11.09
C VAL A 757 37.10 -3.98 11.90
N GLU A 758 37.78 -4.88 11.19
CA GLU A 758 38.62 -5.97 11.70
C GLU A 758 37.91 -7.26 12.18
N GLY A 759 37.60 -8.18 11.24
CA GLY A 759 37.18 -9.55 11.52
C GLY A 759 36.75 -10.36 10.29
N ASP A 760 36.58 -11.68 10.43
CA ASP A 760 36.08 -12.59 9.39
C ASP A 760 34.62 -12.23 9.01
N PRO A 761 34.33 -11.85 7.75
CA PRO A 761 32.99 -11.46 7.30
C PRO A 761 31.91 -12.54 7.49
N SER A 762 32.30 -13.82 7.61
CA SER A 762 31.39 -14.94 7.78
C SER A 762 30.69 -14.99 9.16
N GLN A 763 31.18 -14.24 10.15
CA GLN A 763 30.59 -14.20 11.50
C GLN A 763 29.64 -13.02 11.74
N ASN A 764 29.46 -12.11 10.77
CA ASN A 764 28.73 -10.84 10.96
C ASN A 764 27.47 -10.70 10.09
N ALA A 765 26.73 -11.80 9.92
CA ALA A 765 25.47 -11.81 9.18
C ALA A 765 24.27 -12.00 10.11
N VAL A 766 23.26 -11.14 9.97
CA VAL A 766 21.96 -11.29 10.66
C VAL A 766 21.01 -12.00 9.72
N VAL A 767 20.43 -13.13 10.15
CA VAL A 767 19.34 -13.79 9.43
C VAL A 767 18.07 -12.95 9.62
N LEU A 768 17.54 -12.44 8.51
CA LEU A 768 16.32 -11.63 8.47
C LEU A 768 15.08 -12.46 8.17
N PHE A 769 15.26 -13.60 7.49
CA PHE A 769 14.20 -14.55 7.19
C PHE A 769 14.80 -15.95 7.02
N GLU A 770 14.12 -16.95 7.56
CA GLU A 770 14.36 -18.36 7.28
C GLU A 770 13.01 -19.09 7.24
N GLY A 771 12.66 -19.69 6.10
CA GLY A 771 11.40 -20.40 5.97
C GLY A 771 11.00 -20.69 4.53
N ILE A 772 9.84 -21.32 4.35
CA ILE A 772 9.25 -21.55 3.03
C ILE A 772 8.66 -20.24 2.52
N ALA A 773 9.07 -19.79 1.33
CA ALA A 773 8.44 -18.67 0.64
C ALA A 773 7.19 -19.17 -0.12
N PRO A 774 5.97 -18.80 0.32
CA PRO A 774 4.75 -19.35 -0.27
C PRO A 774 4.56 -18.84 -1.69
N ARG A 775 4.21 -19.75 -2.60
CA ARG A 775 3.77 -19.38 -3.95
C ARG A 775 2.32 -18.93 -3.87
N THR A 776 1.97 -17.77 -4.40
CA THR A 776 0.59 -17.26 -4.35
C THR A 776 0.14 -16.70 -5.70
N LEU A 777 -1.16 -16.83 -5.96
CA LEU A 777 -1.76 -16.25 -7.16
C LEU A 777 -1.72 -14.71 -7.14
N SER A 778 -1.82 -14.11 -5.95
CA SER A 778 -1.69 -12.67 -5.74
C SER A 778 -0.33 -12.14 -6.19
N THR A 779 0.76 -12.86 -5.89
CA THR A 779 2.11 -12.48 -6.33
C THR A 779 2.26 -12.60 -7.84
N MET A 780 1.79 -13.70 -8.42
CA MET A 780 1.82 -13.91 -9.87
C MET A 780 1.03 -12.83 -10.61
N ALA A 781 -0.20 -12.55 -10.17
CA ALA A 781 -1.07 -11.55 -10.79
C ALA A 781 -0.49 -10.14 -10.65
N ARG A 782 -0.01 -9.76 -9.46
CA ARG A 782 0.56 -8.43 -9.23
C ARG A 782 1.82 -8.20 -10.05
N THR A 783 2.75 -9.16 -10.06
CA THR A 783 4.00 -9.01 -10.84
C THR A 783 3.75 -9.00 -12.35
N LEU A 784 2.75 -9.75 -12.83
CA LEU A 784 2.26 -9.64 -14.20
C LEU A 784 1.68 -8.26 -14.49
N ILE A 785 0.84 -7.70 -13.62
CA ILE A 785 0.23 -6.37 -13.84
C ILE A 785 1.28 -5.27 -13.86
N GLU A 786 2.25 -5.31 -12.93
CA GLU A 786 3.31 -4.31 -12.80
C GLU A 786 4.30 -4.25 -13.97
N ARG A 787 4.52 -5.36 -14.68
CA ARG A 787 5.43 -5.39 -15.86
C ARG A 787 4.71 -5.55 -17.18
N SER A 788 3.53 -6.15 -17.19
CA SER A 788 2.81 -6.60 -18.40
C SER A 788 3.66 -7.49 -19.31
N ASP A 789 4.55 -8.27 -18.70
CA ASP A 789 5.54 -9.14 -19.33
C ASP A 789 5.55 -10.49 -18.63
N ALA A 790 5.28 -11.55 -19.39
CA ALA A 790 5.21 -12.92 -18.87
C ALA A 790 6.52 -13.37 -18.21
N THR A 791 7.67 -12.92 -18.73
CA THR A 791 8.98 -13.29 -18.18
C THR A 791 9.25 -12.63 -16.82
N GLY A 792 8.47 -11.60 -16.48
CA GLY A 792 8.51 -10.83 -15.24
C GLY A 792 7.61 -11.31 -14.11
N ILE A 793 6.97 -12.47 -14.29
CA ILE A 793 6.16 -13.09 -13.25
C ILE A 793 7.06 -13.73 -12.20
N PHE A 794 6.78 -13.41 -10.93
CA PHE A 794 7.33 -14.12 -9.78
C PHE A 794 6.19 -14.81 -9.03
N THR A 795 6.50 -15.94 -8.38
CA THR A 795 5.47 -16.76 -7.71
C THR A 795 5.43 -16.52 -6.21
N ALA A 796 6.53 -16.07 -5.60
CA ALA A 796 6.66 -15.85 -4.15
C ALA A 796 7.33 -14.51 -3.83
N GLU A 797 7.08 -14.02 -2.62
CA GLU A 797 7.73 -12.82 -2.06
C GLU A 797 8.14 -13.04 -0.61
N ILE A 798 9.29 -12.47 -0.24
CA ILE A 798 9.79 -12.38 1.12
C ILE A 798 10.01 -10.91 1.44
N THR A 799 9.37 -10.40 2.49
CA THR A 799 9.58 -9.04 2.99
C THR A 799 10.52 -9.07 4.18
N VAL A 800 11.60 -8.30 4.14
CA VAL A 800 12.56 -8.18 5.25
C VAL A 800 12.73 -6.72 5.68
N LYS A 801 12.92 -6.51 6.97
CA LYS A 801 13.36 -5.22 7.53
C LYS A 801 14.87 -5.20 7.62
N LEU A 802 15.49 -4.16 7.07
CA LEU A 802 16.94 -4.02 7.11
C LEU A 802 17.37 -3.31 8.40
N PRO A 803 18.51 -3.69 9.01
CA PRO A 803 19.04 -2.99 10.17
C PRO A 803 19.37 -1.55 9.79
N THR A 804 18.72 -0.57 10.44
CA THR A 804 19.11 0.84 10.31
C THR A 804 20.49 1.03 10.91
N ALA A 805 21.39 1.71 10.18
CA ALA A 805 22.66 2.15 10.75
C ALA A 805 22.35 3.01 12.00
N ALA A 806 22.95 2.65 13.13
CA ALA A 806 22.89 3.51 14.31
C ALA A 806 23.41 4.90 13.93
N PRO A 807 22.75 6.00 14.35
CA PRO A 807 23.30 7.33 14.11
C PRO A 807 24.71 7.38 14.68
N ALA A 808 25.66 7.84 13.86
CA ALA A 808 27.02 8.07 14.34
C ALA A 808 26.95 8.96 15.59
N PRO A 809 27.70 8.65 16.66
CA PRO A 809 27.78 9.55 17.80
C PRO A 809 28.22 10.92 17.25
N GLN A 810 27.41 11.95 17.51
CA GLN A 810 27.80 13.30 17.15
C GLN A 810 29.09 13.66 17.89
N PRO A 811 30.05 14.31 17.22
CA PRO A 811 31.33 14.68 17.82
C PRO A 811 31.17 15.64 19.02
#